data_AF-A0A9P6WA62-F1
#
_entry.id   AF-A0A9P6WA62-F1
#
_cell.length_a   1.000
_cell.length_b   1.000
_cell.length_c   1.000
_cell.angle_alpha   90.00
_cell.angle_beta   90.00
_cell.angle_gamma   90.00
#
_symmetry.space_group_name_H-M   'P 1'
#
loop_
_entity.id
_entity.type
_entity.pdbx_description
1 polymer ?
#
loop_
_entity_poly.entity_id
_entity_poly.type
_entity_poly.pdbx_seq_one_letter_code
_entity_poly.pdbx_strand_id
1 'polypeptide(L)'
;MAEPDAAGAALAASAQQQLETVRAEAARQQLEAEQSLHDLTAKLASAEAAADAARRDYEGVKEQLAQEQARREEAERKVTLAEEGRKGDTSKEDEYRRRLEQADKEKRELLEALEREQREREATEESLTSLRAAHASLQTAHSDLEGKLAEANSTSRTSLLRLQTLQSTVASLEADKTFLTAELERGRTEWSTFRREKHAELVRLQGELETKTIDAQAAQTSLENLRKAHEQLKARHEETLSELAKVREELGANEGHFATEMASMRRLVELMERREAERKKRLEDVEKALEEERAAMQEREAELQDQLLSERERADDLDARNADLREALEQGNAAARPTGEQNLGSPGAASNASGSFMLSPAGQLAVRGQKSGRSYAEIYGEYIKMEEELAAERLETKRLSEVLAQILADIEERAPMLKEQRLEYERLSVEATELASQLAQALTDRDGSERRFKSLRLDVERLSTDNTILNQQLSDLGRQVRVLARALAAKENPSLGDANEGEEEEEAIMRRAEQLGDTDSVVSAHLVTFSSINELQAQNQKLLKITRQMGRQLEQGEQDAIARRDDEENKAVAEAHELILQLKEEIESQRARTEAYEKERDMFRRMLAQRGSAVPTGSIDNSVAVTTTNGDVDAARMLAEVQANFDAYRTEMSIDSQKLRDDLAQAQKDVAAARTELAKSKAQAEFMTGARGHSLVRSWDTSMQLTSLFWSSISERFRLLTDSYEMQKTEMSQMSKRALELQQTLARHDMSTHKARLFLSSGSRKSRGSS
;
A
#
# COMPACT_ATOMS: atom_id res chain seq x y z
N MET A 1 201.52 129.20 96.92
CA MET A 1 202.11 129.52 98.23
C MET A 1 201.03 129.30 99.30
N ALA A 2 201.25 128.63 100.42
CA ALA A 2 202.33 127.68 100.75
C ALA A 2 201.96 126.87 102.02
N GLU A 3 202.14 125.54 101.98
CA GLU A 3 202.39 124.64 103.13
C GLU A 3 201.31 124.61 104.27
N PRO A 4 201.47 123.86 105.39
CA PRO A 4 201.12 122.41 105.40
C PRO A 4 200.20 121.96 106.57
N ASP A 5 199.90 120.64 106.58
CA ASP A 5 199.30 119.81 107.66
C ASP A 5 197.87 120.11 108.18
N ALA A 6 197.13 119.20 108.83
CA ALA A 6 196.91 117.74 108.63
C ALA A 6 195.79 117.25 109.60
N ALA A 7 195.26 116.03 109.38
CA ALA A 7 194.48 115.20 110.32
C ALA A 7 193.08 115.63 110.84
N GLY A 8 192.70 116.92 110.87
CA GLY A 8 191.45 117.36 111.54
C GLY A 8 190.11 116.85 110.96
N ALA A 9 190.05 116.45 109.69
CA ALA A 9 188.79 116.26 108.95
C ALA A 9 188.10 114.89 109.12
N ALA A 10 188.76 113.89 109.72
CA ALA A 10 188.32 112.49 109.63
C ALA A 10 187.07 112.13 110.45
N LEU A 11 186.81 112.81 111.59
CA LEU A 11 185.77 112.39 112.54
C LEU A 11 184.35 112.84 112.17
N ALA A 12 184.19 113.95 111.45
CA ALA A 12 182.87 114.48 111.10
C ALA A 12 182.13 113.62 110.05
N ALA A 13 182.86 113.10 109.05
CA ALA A 13 182.27 112.32 107.95
C ALA A 13 181.69 110.97 108.43
N SER A 14 182.34 110.32 109.41
CA SER A 14 181.93 109.01 109.93
C SER A 14 180.53 109.03 110.55
N ALA A 15 180.20 110.08 111.30
CA ALA A 15 178.90 110.21 111.97
C ALA A 15 177.73 110.45 111.00
N GLN A 16 177.98 111.05 109.82
CA GLN A 16 176.92 111.30 108.83
C GLN A 16 176.55 110.01 108.06
N GLN A 17 177.54 109.20 107.65
CA GLN A 17 177.27 107.95 106.93
C GLN A 17 176.39 106.97 107.74
N GLN A 18 176.64 106.84 109.05
CA GLN A 18 175.84 105.96 109.93
C GLN A 18 174.37 106.38 110.06
N LEU A 19 174.07 107.68 109.89
CA LEU A 19 172.70 108.21 109.96
C LEU A 19 171.94 107.99 108.64
N GLU A 20 172.66 107.93 107.52
CA GLU A 20 172.08 107.59 106.22
C GLU A 20 171.79 106.08 106.09
N THR A 21 172.65 105.20 106.60
CA THR A 21 172.41 103.74 106.55
C THR A 21 171.16 103.32 107.34
N VAL A 22 170.98 103.84 108.56
CA VAL A 22 169.79 103.52 109.39
C VAL A 22 168.49 104.00 108.73
N ARG A 23 168.52 105.13 108.01
CA ARG A 23 167.36 105.62 107.23
C ARG A 23 167.04 104.70 106.05
N ALA A 24 168.05 104.17 105.36
CA ALA A 24 167.85 103.23 104.26
C ALA A 24 167.27 101.88 104.74
N GLU A 25 167.69 101.40 105.91
CA GLU A 25 167.17 100.17 106.53
C GLU A 25 165.70 100.32 106.97
N ALA A 26 165.35 101.44 107.62
CA ALA A 26 163.97 101.73 108.00
C ALA A 26 163.04 101.83 106.78
N ALA A 27 163.48 102.52 105.72
CA ALA A 27 162.71 102.63 104.47
C ALA A 27 162.50 101.27 103.78
N ARG A 28 163.48 100.35 103.85
CA ARG A 28 163.33 98.97 103.37
C ARG A 28 162.25 98.21 104.13
N GLN A 29 162.29 98.25 105.47
CA GLN A 29 161.32 97.52 106.30
C GLN A 29 159.88 98.03 106.11
N GLN A 30 159.70 99.33 105.86
CA GLN A 30 158.39 99.86 105.48
C GLN A 30 157.91 99.33 104.13
N LEU A 31 158.78 99.33 103.10
CA LEU A 31 158.46 98.78 101.78
C LEU A 31 158.14 97.28 101.81
N GLU A 32 158.89 96.49 102.58
CA GLU A 32 158.65 95.05 102.77
C GLU A 32 157.32 94.80 103.51
N ALA A 33 157.01 95.61 104.52
CA ALA A 33 155.72 95.55 105.22
C ALA A 33 154.54 95.94 104.31
N GLU A 34 154.65 97.03 103.54
CA GLU A 34 153.64 97.48 102.58
C GLU A 34 153.41 96.47 101.46
N GLN A 35 154.47 95.86 100.92
CA GLN A 35 154.36 94.76 99.96
C GLN A 35 153.64 93.56 100.57
N SER A 36 153.99 93.14 101.80
CA SER A 36 153.33 92.02 102.47
C SER A 36 151.84 92.28 102.75
N LEU A 37 151.47 93.52 103.09
CA LEU A 37 150.08 93.94 103.26
C LEU A 37 149.33 93.92 101.94
N HIS A 38 149.92 94.43 100.86
CA HIS A 38 149.31 94.43 99.54
C HIS A 38 149.04 93.00 99.06
N ASP A 39 150.04 92.12 99.19
CA ASP A 39 149.94 90.68 98.89
C ASP A 39 148.82 90.00 99.69
N LEU A 40 148.67 90.34 100.98
CA LEU A 40 147.60 89.79 101.83
C LEU A 40 146.22 90.34 101.44
N THR A 41 146.09 91.63 101.11
CA THR A 41 144.81 92.17 100.60
C THR A 41 144.42 91.59 99.25
N ALA A 42 145.39 91.36 98.34
CA ALA A 42 145.14 90.72 97.06
C ALA A 42 144.67 89.26 97.23
N LYS A 43 145.32 88.50 98.14
CA LYS A 43 144.91 87.14 98.48
C LYS A 43 143.52 87.12 99.11
N LEU A 44 143.23 88.03 100.04
CA LEU A 44 141.93 88.11 100.71
C LEU A 44 140.80 88.46 99.72
N ALA A 45 140.99 89.48 98.88
CA ALA A 45 140.04 89.81 97.81
C ALA A 45 139.81 88.66 96.82
N SER A 46 140.86 87.89 96.49
CA SER A 46 140.71 86.69 95.64
C SER A 46 139.93 85.56 96.32
N ALA A 47 140.09 85.39 97.64
CA ALA A 47 139.36 84.40 98.42
C ALA A 47 137.89 84.78 98.63
N GLU A 48 137.60 86.07 98.85
CA GLU A 48 136.24 86.61 98.90
C GLU A 48 135.54 86.41 97.55
N ALA A 49 136.18 86.79 96.43
CA ALA A 49 135.65 86.57 95.09
C ALA A 49 135.36 85.09 94.79
N ALA A 50 136.23 84.17 95.23
CA ALA A 50 136.03 82.73 95.09
C ALA A 50 134.87 82.19 95.96
N ALA A 51 134.74 82.67 97.19
CA ALA A 51 133.63 82.31 98.07
C ALA A 51 132.28 82.79 97.53
N ASP A 52 132.26 84.00 96.96
CA ASP A 52 131.08 84.61 96.35
C ASP A 52 130.71 83.95 95.01
N ALA A 53 131.68 83.44 94.25
CA ALA A 53 131.42 82.57 93.10
C ALA A 53 130.75 81.26 93.53
N ALA A 54 131.36 80.54 94.49
CA ALA A 54 130.84 79.28 95.00
C ALA A 54 129.43 79.39 95.62
N ARG A 55 129.08 80.55 96.20
CA ARG A 55 127.72 80.85 96.65
C ARG A 55 126.71 80.93 95.50
N ARG A 56 127.03 81.68 94.44
CA ARG A 56 126.18 81.79 93.24
C ARG A 56 126.00 80.44 92.56
N ASP A 57 127.05 79.64 92.49
CA ASP A 57 126.99 78.27 91.95
C ASP A 57 126.08 77.37 92.80
N TYR A 58 126.18 77.43 94.13
CA TYR A 58 125.32 76.67 95.04
C TYR A 58 123.84 77.09 94.92
N GLU A 59 123.56 78.39 94.83
CA GLU A 59 122.20 78.90 94.64
C GLU A 59 121.63 78.48 93.28
N GLY A 60 122.41 78.57 92.20
CA GLY A 60 122.02 78.10 90.87
C GLY A 60 121.74 76.60 90.81
N VAL A 61 122.57 75.76 91.45
CA VAL A 61 122.34 74.31 91.55
C VAL A 61 121.09 74.01 92.38
N LYS A 62 120.80 74.77 93.44
CA LYS A 62 119.59 74.63 94.25
C LYS A 62 118.33 75.00 93.47
N GLU A 63 118.36 76.05 92.63
CA GLU A 63 117.26 76.39 91.74
C GLU A 63 117.04 75.32 90.66
N GLN A 64 118.10 74.79 90.06
CA GLN A 64 118.01 73.68 89.10
C GLN A 64 117.40 72.42 89.74
N LEU A 65 117.80 72.08 90.96
CA LEU A 65 117.23 70.94 91.69
C LEU A 65 115.72 71.12 91.96
N ALA A 66 115.28 72.33 92.33
CA ALA A 66 113.86 72.64 92.52
C ALA A 66 113.07 72.56 91.21
N GLN A 67 113.64 73.03 90.08
CA GLN A 67 113.02 72.91 88.76
C GLN A 67 112.87 71.46 88.30
N GLU A 68 113.88 70.61 88.51
CA GLU A 68 113.81 69.19 88.17
C GLU A 68 112.89 68.39 89.10
N GLN A 69 112.76 68.76 90.38
CA GLN A 69 111.75 68.21 91.27
C GLN A 69 110.33 68.55 90.80
N ALA A 70 110.05 69.81 90.46
CA ALA A 70 108.75 70.22 89.90
C ALA A 70 108.43 69.51 88.57
N ARG A 71 109.43 69.34 87.69
CA ARG A 71 109.30 68.57 86.44
C ARG A 71 108.97 67.10 86.68
N ARG A 72 109.57 66.46 87.69
CA ARG A 72 109.23 65.08 88.10
C ARG A 72 107.81 64.98 88.61
N GLU A 73 107.38 65.84 89.52
CA GLU A 73 106.00 65.83 90.02
C GLU A 73 104.98 66.04 88.89
N GLU A 74 105.24 66.94 87.95
CA GLU A 74 104.41 67.10 86.76
C GLU A 74 104.38 65.84 85.88
N ALA A 75 105.51 65.16 85.69
CA ALA A 75 105.59 63.93 84.90
C ALA A 75 104.84 62.78 85.58
N GLU A 76 104.98 62.60 86.89
CA GLU A 76 104.29 61.57 87.68
C GLU A 76 102.76 61.80 87.69
N ARG A 77 102.31 63.06 87.78
CA ARG A 77 100.89 63.43 87.62
C ARG A 77 100.37 63.15 86.19
N LYS A 78 101.18 63.36 85.15
CA LYS A 78 100.82 63.04 83.76
C LYS A 78 100.76 61.52 83.51
N VAL A 79 101.66 60.75 84.10
CA VAL A 79 101.67 59.28 84.02
C VAL A 79 100.46 58.67 84.74
N THR A 80 100.15 59.11 85.97
CA THR A 80 99.00 58.61 86.72
C THR A 80 97.67 58.90 86.02
N LEU A 81 97.47 60.12 85.51
CA LEU A 81 96.31 60.47 84.68
C LEU A 81 96.21 59.62 83.39
N ALA A 82 97.35 59.32 82.74
CA ALA A 82 97.38 58.46 81.56
C ALA A 82 97.04 56.99 81.89
N GLU A 83 97.47 56.49 83.05
CA GLU A 83 97.08 55.16 83.52
C GLU A 83 95.59 55.07 83.88
N GLU A 84 95.02 56.07 84.53
CA GLU A 84 93.60 56.14 84.86
C GLU A 84 92.75 56.22 83.59
N GLY A 85 93.15 57.07 82.63
CA GLY A 85 92.57 57.10 81.29
C GLY A 85 92.62 55.72 80.60
N ARG A 86 93.79 55.07 80.57
CA ARG A 86 93.95 53.74 79.96
C ARG A 86 93.09 52.67 80.64
N LYS A 87 92.98 52.69 81.98
CA LYS A 87 92.09 51.77 82.74
C LYS A 87 90.62 52.01 82.35
N GLY A 88 90.20 53.27 82.29
CA GLY A 88 88.86 53.66 81.83
C GLY A 88 88.57 53.22 80.40
N ASP A 89 89.52 53.38 79.49
CA ASP A 89 89.35 52.97 78.08
C ASP A 89 89.36 51.45 77.91
N THR A 90 90.20 50.69 78.63
CA THR A 90 90.09 49.22 78.63
C THR A 90 88.74 48.73 79.17
N SER A 91 88.16 49.41 80.16
CA SER A 91 86.82 49.07 80.65
C SER A 91 85.73 49.34 79.60
N LYS A 92 85.86 50.39 78.80
CA LYS A 92 84.95 50.67 77.66
C LYS A 92 85.13 49.65 76.55
N GLU A 93 86.37 49.27 76.21
CA GLU A 93 86.64 48.22 75.23
C GLU A 93 85.98 46.90 75.62
N ASP A 94 86.08 46.47 76.89
CA ASP A 94 85.46 45.23 77.36
C ASP A 94 83.92 45.34 77.43
N GLU A 95 83.36 46.52 77.73
CA GLU A 95 81.92 46.77 77.61
C GLU A 95 81.44 46.69 76.15
N TYR A 96 82.19 47.26 75.20
CA TYR A 96 81.91 47.15 73.77
C TYR A 96 82.10 45.72 73.24
N ARG A 97 83.12 44.97 73.68
CA ARG A 97 83.30 43.54 73.35
C ARG A 97 82.10 42.73 73.83
N ARG A 98 81.65 42.92 75.07
CA ARG A 98 80.46 42.23 75.62
C ARG A 98 79.19 42.58 74.86
N ARG A 99 78.97 43.86 74.50
CA ARG A 99 77.84 44.27 73.65
C ARG A 99 77.92 43.67 72.24
N LEU A 100 79.11 43.60 71.65
CA LEU A 100 79.33 42.98 70.33
C LEU A 100 79.04 41.48 70.39
N GLU A 101 79.57 40.77 71.39
CA GLU A 101 79.27 39.35 71.62
C GLU A 101 77.79 39.07 71.88
N GLN A 102 77.10 39.95 72.60
CA GLN A 102 75.67 39.83 72.83
C GLN A 102 74.88 40.06 71.54
N ALA A 103 75.17 41.13 70.79
CA ALA A 103 74.55 41.39 69.50
C ALA A 103 74.83 40.27 68.48
N ASP A 104 76.00 39.65 68.52
CA ASP A 104 76.35 38.49 67.70
C ASP A 104 75.58 37.22 68.11
N LYS A 105 75.31 37.01 69.41
CA LYS A 105 74.45 35.92 69.91
C LYS A 105 73.01 36.14 69.48
N GLU A 106 72.44 37.32 69.78
CA GLU A 106 71.09 37.73 69.38
C GLU A 106 70.91 37.63 67.86
N LYS A 107 71.90 38.05 67.07
CA LYS A 107 71.88 37.91 65.60
C LYS A 107 71.92 36.45 65.15
N ARG A 108 72.66 35.57 65.81
CA ARG A 108 72.67 34.12 65.49
C ARG A 108 71.34 33.49 65.85
N GLU A 109 70.80 33.78 67.03
CA GLU A 109 69.49 33.29 67.49
C GLU A 109 68.36 33.76 66.55
N LEU A 110 68.38 35.03 66.11
CA LEU A 110 67.44 35.56 65.12
C LEU A 110 67.63 34.95 63.72
N LEU A 111 68.85 34.64 63.30
CA LEU A 111 69.10 33.93 62.04
C LEU A 111 68.61 32.49 62.12
N GLU A 112 68.89 31.74 63.18
CA GLU A 112 68.34 30.40 63.36
C GLU A 112 66.80 30.40 63.46
N ALA A 113 66.20 31.40 64.11
CA ALA A 113 64.75 31.57 64.14
C ALA A 113 64.18 31.87 62.76
N LEU A 114 64.84 32.73 61.97
CA LEU A 114 64.47 33.02 60.59
C LEU A 114 64.60 31.77 59.70
N GLU A 115 65.65 30.97 59.85
CA GLU A 115 65.80 29.71 59.12
C GLU A 115 64.76 28.65 59.54
N ARG A 116 64.32 28.62 60.81
CA ARG A 116 63.21 27.75 61.27
C ARG A 116 61.90 28.18 60.62
N GLU A 117 61.58 29.47 60.68
CA GLU A 117 60.43 30.07 59.98
C GLU A 117 60.47 29.84 58.46
N GLN A 118 61.65 29.91 57.82
CA GLN A 118 61.81 29.60 56.40
C GLN A 118 61.51 28.13 56.10
N ARG A 119 62.09 27.19 56.85
CA ARG A 119 61.83 25.73 56.69
C ARG A 119 60.37 25.37 56.96
N GLU A 120 59.73 26.02 57.94
CA GLU A 120 58.30 25.84 58.22
C GLU A 120 57.44 26.40 57.09
N ARG A 121 57.78 27.57 56.53
CA ARG A 121 57.10 28.12 55.35
C ARG A 121 57.26 27.22 54.14
N GLU A 122 58.48 26.80 53.82
CA GLU A 122 58.77 25.83 52.75
C GLU A 122 57.93 24.56 52.90
N ALA A 123 57.91 23.95 54.09
CA ALA A 123 57.07 22.77 54.37
C ALA A 123 55.56 23.06 54.23
N THR A 124 55.08 24.25 54.63
CA THR A 124 53.68 24.62 54.40
C THR A 124 53.37 24.86 52.92
N GLU A 125 54.29 25.42 52.14
CA GLU A 125 54.13 25.63 50.70
C GLU A 125 54.19 24.29 49.93
N GLU A 126 55.03 23.34 50.34
CA GLU A 126 55.00 21.95 49.87
C GLU A 126 53.66 21.27 50.23
N SER A 127 53.14 21.47 51.43
CA SER A 127 51.82 20.94 51.84
C SER A 127 50.67 21.56 51.03
N LEU A 128 50.74 22.86 50.73
CA LEU A 128 49.72 23.58 49.95
C LEU A 128 49.79 23.26 48.46
N THR A 129 50.99 23.08 47.89
CA THR A 129 51.16 22.67 46.49
C THR A 129 50.76 21.22 46.26
N SER A 130 51.13 20.29 47.16
CA SER A 130 50.66 18.91 47.12
C SER A 130 49.15 18.79 47.35
N LEU A 131 48.55 19.55 48.28
CA LEU A 131 47.09 19.59 48.46
C LEU A 131 46.36 20.19 47.25
N ARG A 132 46.91 21.24 46.61
CA ARG A 132 46.38 21.80 45.35
C ARG A 132 46.47 20.79 44.20
N ALA A 133 47.58 20.06 44.10
CA ALA A 133 47.74 19.00 43.09
C ALA A 133 46.77 17.84 43.32
N ALA A 134 46.55 17.43 44.57
CA ALA A 134 45.55 16.43 44.94
C ALA A 134 44.11 16.91 44.67
N HIS A 135 43.79 18.17 44.96
CA HIS A 135 42.48 18.73 44.61
C HIS A 135 42.29 18.82 43.09
N ALA A 136 43.32 19.20 42.32
CA ALA A 136 43.27 19.23 40.87
C ALA A 136 43.07 17.83 40.27
N SER A 137 43.78 16.81 40.76
CA SER A 137 43.61 15.44 40.30
C SER A 137 42.25 14.85 40.69
N LEU A 138 41.71 15.20 41.86
CA LEU A 138 40.37 14.83 42.28
C LEU A 138 39.29 15.50 41.41
N GLN A 139 39.47 16.77 41.04
CA GLN A 139 38.58 17.48 40.10
C GLN A 139 38.60 16.83 38.71
N THR A 140 39.79 16.50 38.15
CA THR A 140 39.86 15.79 36.87
C THR A 140 39.25 14.40 36.94
N ALA A 141 39.47 13.66 38.04
CA ALA A 141 38.86 12.35 38.25
C ALA A 141 37.32 12.45 38.39
N HIS A 142 36.82 13.53 38.99
CA HIS A 142 35.39 13.79 39.10
C HIS A 142 34.76 14.08 37.73
N SER A 143 35.36 14.98 36.92
CA SER A 143 34.87 15.25 35.56
C SER A 143 34.95 14.03 34.64
N ASP A 144 35.99 13.21 34.79
CA ASP A 144 36.14 11.93 34.09
C ASP A 144 35.02 10.94 34.44
N LEU A 145 34.62 10.89 35.72
CA LEU A 145 33.53 10.02 36.19
C LEU A 145 32.15 10.55 35.77
N GLU A 146 31.95 11.87 35.77
CA GLU A 146 30.73 12.50 35.23
C GLU A 146 30.60 12.29 33.72
N GLY A 147 31.70 12.40 32.96
CA GLY A 147 31.76 12.07 31.54
C GLY A 147 31.36 10.62 31.29
N LYS A 148 31.99 9.66 31.99
CA LYS A 148 31.66 8.23 31.91
C LYS A 148 30.22 7.93 32.32
N LEU A 149 29.67 8.66 33.30
CA LEU A 149 28.26 8.56 33.70
C LEU A 149 27.31 9.09 32.60
N ALA A 150 27.66 10.19 31.93
CA ALA A 150 26.90 10.72 30.80
C ALA A 150 26.96 9.81 29.55
N GLU A 151 28.11 9.20 29.27
CA GLU A 151 28.29 8.18 28.23
C GLU A 151 27.48 6.91 28.55
N ALA A 152 27.55 6.40 29.79
CA ALA A 152 26.75 5.25 30.22
C ALA A 152 25.24 5.54 30.13
N ASN A 153 24.79 6.73 30.55
CA ASN A 153 23.38 7.12 30.47
C ASN A 153 22.89 7.33 29.02
N SER A 154 23.71 7.91 28.15
CA SER A 154 23.35 8.12 26.74
C SER A 154 23.36 6.82 25.93
N THR A 155 24.32 5.92 26.16
CA THR A 155 24.34 4.57 25.57
C THR A 155 23.21 3.68 26.10
N SER A 156 22.91 3.75 27.40
CA SER A 156 21.74 3.09 28.01
C SER A 156 20.43 3.60 27.39
N ARG A 157 20.22 4.92 27.33
CA ARG A 157 19.03 5.53 26.72
C ARG A 157 18.90 5.20 25.22
N THR A 158 20.00 5.16 24.49
CA THR A 158 20.03 4.72 23.08
C THR A 158 19.65 3.25 22.95
N SER A 159 20.12 2.40 23.86
CA SER A 159 19.79 0.97 23.88
C SER A 159 18.33 0.72 24.26
N LEU A 160 17.77 1.50 25.20
CA LEU A 160 16.36 1.45 25.56
C LEU A 160 15.45 1.90 24.40
N LEU A 161 15.82 2.98 23.69
CA LEU A 161 15.12 3.40 22.48
C LEU A 161 15.17 2.33 21.37
N ARG A 162 16.33 1.66 21.17
CA ARG A 162 16.46 0.52 20.25
C ARG A 162 15.60 -0.68 20.67
N LEU A 163 15.55 -0.99 21.97
CA LEU A 163 14.68 -2.06 22.48
C LEU A 163 13.20 -1.71 22.26
N GLN A 164 12.80 -0.47 22.49
CA GLN A 164 11.42 -0.02 22.27
C GLN A 164 11.04 -0.06 20.78
N THR A 165 11.94 0.35 19.85
CA THR A 165 11.67 0.21 18.41
C THR A 165 11.61 -1.25 17.97
N LEU A 166 12.50 -2.11 18.48
CA LEU A 166 12.46 -3.55 18.20
C LEU A 166 11.19 -4.23 18.76
N GLN A 167 10.75 -3.87 19.97
CA GLN A 167 9.48 -4.34 20.52
C GLN A 167 8.30 -3.89 19.67
N SER A 168 8.32 -2.64 19.18
CA SER A 168 7.27 -2.13 18.28
C SER A 168 7.26 -2.83 16.92
N THR A 169 8.42 -3.19 16.34
CA THR A 169 8.47 -3.94 15.09
C THR A 169 8.09 -5.40 15.28
N VAL A 170 8.46 -6.04 16.40
CA VAL A 170 8.00 -7.39 16.76
C VAL A 170 6.49 -7.43 16.92
N ALA A 171 5.90 -6.48 17.67
CA ALA A 171 4.45 -6.40 17.84
C ALA A 171 3.70 -6.17 16.50
N SER A 172 4.27 -5.38 15.58
CA SER A 172 3.73 -5.24 14.23
C SER A 172 3.81 -6.56 13.46
N LEU A 173 4.99 -7.19 13.42
CA LEU A 173 5.20 -8.46 12.70
C LEU A 173 4.36 -9.61 13.28
N GLU A 174 4.06 -9.60 14.58
CA GLU A 174 3.12 -10.53 15.21
C GLU A 174 1.68 -10.23 14.79
N ALA A 175 1.26 -8.97 14.73
CA ALA A 175 -0.04 -8.58 14.19
C ALA A 175 -0.18 -8.98 12.72
N ASP A 176 0.78 -8.62 11.87
CA ASP A 176 0.86 -8.96 10.44
C ASP A 176 0.81 -10.48 10.24
N LYS A 177 1.57 -11.24 11.04
CA LYS A 177 1.52 -12.71 11.06
C LYS A 177 0.13 -13.21 11.41
N THR A 178 -0.51 -12.71 12.48
CA THR A 178 -1.86 -13.17 12.88
C THR A 178 -2.90 -12.88 11.81
N PHE A 179 -2.84 -11.69 11.18
CA PHE A 179 -3.70 -11.31 10.06
C PHE A 179 -3.50 -12.25 8.85
N LEU A 180 -2.25 -12.47 8.43
CA LEU A 180 -1.94 -13.38 7.32
C LEU A 180 -2.35 -14.83 7.62
N THR A 181 -2.21 -15.32 8.87
CA THR A 181 -2.71 -16.65 9.23
C THR A 181 -4.23 -16.72 9.23
N ALA A 182 -4.92 -15.69 9.72
CA ALA A 182 -6.38 -15.65 9.72
C ALA A 182 -6.95 -15.58 8.29
N GLU A 183 -6.29 -14.84 7.40
CA GLU A 183 -6.70 -14.72 5.99
C GLU A 183 -6.41 -16.01 5.19
N LEU A 184 -5.29 -16.70 5.48
CA LEU A 184 -5.02 -18.04 4.95
C LEU A 184 -6.02 -19.09 5.46
N GLU A 185 -6.43 -19.01 6.73
CA GLU A 185 -7.47 -19.88 7.28
C GLU A 185 -8.85 -19.56 6.71
N ARG A 186 -9.21 -18.27 6.56
CA ARG A 186 -10.43 -17.83 5.88
C ARG A 186 -10.49 -18.40 4.47
N GLY A 187 -9.48 -18.14 3.64
CA GLY A 187 -9.39 -18.68 2.28
C GLY A 187 -9.42 -20.21 2.24
N ARG A 188 -8.76 -20.90 3.19
CA ARG A 188 -8.82 -22.37 3.32
C ARG A 188 -10.22 -22.87 3.67
N THR A 189 -10.95 -22.18 4.53
CA THR A 189 -12.34 -22.53 4.86
C THR A 189 -13.27 -22.29 3.68
N GLU A 190 -13.14 -21.18 2.96
CA GLU A 190 -13.94 -20.83 1.78
C GLU A 190 -13.70 -21.79 0.61
N TRP A 191 -12.43 -22.13 0.31
CA TRP A 191 -12.13 -23.20 -0.66
C TRP A 191 -12.65 -24.56 -0.21
N SER A 192 -12.82 -24.79 1.09
CA SER A 192 -13.38 -26.02 1.64
C SER A 192 -14.92 -26.03 1.69
N THR A 193 -15.60 -24.89 1.78
CA THR A 193 -17.07 -24.81 1.66
C THR A 193 -17.46 -24.87 0.20
N PHE A 194 -16.85 -24.04 -0.67
CA PHE A 194 -17.05 -24.07 -2.12
C PHE A 194 -16.86 -25.47 -2.72
N ARG A 195 -15.82 -26.21 -2.29
CA ARG A 195 -15.62 -27.60 -2.73
C ARG A 195 -16.72 -28.54 -2.26
N ARG A 196 -17.26 -28.39 -1.04
CA ARG A 196 -18.39 -29.20 -0.54
C ARG A 196 -19.67 -28.86 -1.29
N GLU A 197 -19.96 -27.58 -1.46
CA GLU A 197 -21.13 -27.06 -2.19
C GLU A 197 -21.13 -27.54 -3.63
N LYS A 198 -20.02 -27.36 -4.38
CA LYS A 198 -19.91 -27.85 -5.76
C LYS A 198 -19.92 -29.37 -5.87
N HIS A 199 -19.40 -30.10 -4.87
CA HIS A 199 -19.55 -31.55 -4.85
C HIS A 199 -21.00 -31.98 -4.58
N ALA A 200 -21.72 -31.31 -3.68
CA ALA A 200 -23.14 -31.56 -3.42
C ALA A 200 -24.03 -31.18 -4.63
N GLU A 201 -23.74 -30.09 -5.32
CA GLU A 201 -24.38 -29.73 -6.60
C GLU A 201 -24.15 -30.81 -7.67
N LEU A 202 -22.90 -31.30 -7.82
CA LEU A 202 -22.57 -32.37 -8.76
C LEU A 202 -23.31 -33.67 -8.43
N VAL A 203 -23.35 -34.08 -7.16
CA VAL A 203 -24.10 -35.29 -6.73
C VAL A 203 -25.61 -35.12 -6.95
N ARG A 204 -26.18 -33.93 -6.69
CA ARG A 204 -27.60 -33.64 -7.00
C ARG A 204 -27.87 -33.73 -8.50
N LEU A 205 -27.03 -33.11 -9.32
CA LEU A 205 -27.16 -33.12 -10.78
C LEU A 205 -26.95 -34.53 -11.37
N GLN A 206 -26.08 -35.34 -10.77
CA GLN A 206 -25.91 -36.76 -11.13
C GLN A 206 -27.17 -37.55 -10.81
N GLY A 207 -27.74 -37.42 -9.61
CA GLY A 207 -29.01 -38.07 -9.25
C GLY A 207 -30.21 -37.61 -10.10
N GLU A 208 -30.26 -36.34 -10.48
CA GLU A 208 -31.26 -35.80 -11.42
C GLU A 208 -31.07 -36.34 -12.84
N LEU A 209 -29.82 -36.52 -13.29
CA LEU A 209 -29.53 -37.14 -14.59
C LEU A 209 -29.83 -38.64 -14.59
N GLU A 210 -29.49 -39.37 -13.51
CA GLU A 210 -29.82 -40.79 -13.35
C GLU A 210 -31.32 -41.02 -13.32
N THR A 211 -32.07 -40.25 -12.52
CA THR A 211 -33.54 -40.35 -12.48
C THR A 211 -34.18 -39.99 -13.82
N LYS A 212 -33.70 -38.96 -14.53
CA LYS A 212 -34.19 -38.65 -15.89
C LYS A 212 -33.80 -39.70 -16.93
N THR A 213 -32.68 -40.41 -16.74
CA THR A 213 -32.29 -41.54 -17.58
C THR A 213 -33.21 -42.74 -17.34
N ILE A 214 -33.57 -43.02 -16.09
CA ILE A 214 -34.54 -44.06 -15.71
C ILE A 214 -35.95 -43.72 -16.24
N ASP A 215 -36.41 -42.47 -16.09
CA ASP A 215 -37.67 -41.98 -16.66
C ASP A 215 -37.70 -42.19 -18.18
N ALA A 216 -36.61 -41.84 -18.88
CA ALA A 216 -36.50 -42.00 -20.33
C ALA A 216 -36.51 -43.47 -20.77
N GLN A 217 -35.85 -44.37 -20.03
CA GLN A 217 -35.88 -45.81 -20.30
C GLN A 217 -37.27 -46.42 -20.02
N ALA A 218 -37.97 -45.97 -18.98
CA ALA A 218 -39.36 -46.35 -18.70
C ALA A 218 -40.32 -45.85 -19.79
N ALA A 219 -40.15 -44.61 -20.25
CA ALA A 219 -40.92 -44.05 -21.36
C ALA A 219 -40.64 -44.79 -22.68
N GLN A 220 -39.38 -45.11 -22.99
CA GLN A 220 -39.01 -45.87 -24.19
C GLN A 220 -39.59 -47.29 -24.17
N THR A 221 -39.44 -48.03 -23.07
CA THR A 221 -40.00 -49.38 -22.96
C THR A 221 -41.53 -49.38 -23.00
N SER A 222 -42.18 -48.36 -22.43
CA SER A 222 -43.63 -48.13 -22.60
C SER A 222 -44.01 -47.88 -24.07
N LEU A 223 -43.26 -47.03 -24.80
CA LEU A 223 -43.48 -46.78 -26.23
C LEU A 223 -43.25 -48.03 -27.09
N GLU A 224 -42.24 -48.85 -26.78
CA GLU A 224 -42.00 -50.12 -27.47
C GLU A 224 -43.11 -51.14 -27.21
N ASN A 225 -43.62 -51.22 -25.98
CA ASN A 225 -44.74 -52.08 -25.64
C ASN A 225 -46.04 -51.61 -26.33
N LEU A 226 -46.28 -50.30 -26.39
CA LEU A 226 -47.41 -49.72 -27.11
C LEU A 226 -47.31 -49.95 -28.63
N ARG A 227 -46.10 -49.85 -29.22
CA ARG A 227 -45.85 -50.20 -30.63
C ARG A 227 -46.17 -51.67 -30.90
N LYS A 228 -45.65 -52.60 -30.09
CA LYS A 228 -45.92 -54.04 -30.20
C LYS A 228 -47.42 -54.35 -30.07
N ALA A 229 -48.12 -53.70 -29.13
CA ALA A 229 -49.57 -53.85 -28.97
C ALA A 229 -50.37 -53.31 -30.18
N HIS A 230 -49.94 -52.18 -30.75
CA HIS A 230 -50.54 -51.60 -31.95
C HIS A 230 -50.25 -52.42 -33.23
N GLU A 231 -49.07 -53.04 -33.35
CA GLU A 231 -48.73 -53.99 -34.40
C GLU A 231 -49.57 -55.27 -34.29
N GLN A 232 -49.74 -55.82 -33.09
CA GLN A 232 -50.65 -56.96 -32.84
C GLN A 232 -52.11 -56.61 -33.15
N LEU A 233 -52.56 -55.40 -32.81
CA LEU A 233 -53.91 -54.93 -33.13
C LEU A 233 -54.11 -54.75 -34.64
N LYS A 234 -53.11 -54.20 -35.35
CA LYS A 234 -53.10 -54.14 -36.82
C LYS A 234 -53.16 -55.51 -37.46
N ALA A 235 -52.33 -56.46 -37.02
CA ALA A 235 -52.34 -57.83 -37.54
C ALA A 235 -53.71 -58.49 -37.36
N ARG A 236 -54.37 -58.31 -36.21
CA ARG A 236 -55.76 -58.77 -35.98
C ARG A 236 -56.79 -58.06 -36.85
N HIS A 237 -56.61 -56.78 -37.15
CA HIS A 237 -57.48 -56.06 -38.09
C HIS A 237 -57.28 -56.54 -39.54
N GLU A 238 -56.05 -56.82 -39.96
CA GLU A 238 -55.74 -57.39 -41.27
C GLU A 238 -56.26 -58.83 -41.40
N GLU A 239 -56.12 -59.64 -40.34
CA GLU A 239 -56.67 -60.99 -40.22
C GLU A 239 -58.20 -60.98 -40.34
N THR A 240 -58.90 -60.20 -39.52
CA THR A 240 -60.37 -60.08 -39.56
C THR A 240 -60.90 -59.44 -40.85
N LEU A 241 -60.14 -58.54 -41.50
CA LEU A 241 -60.46 -58.07 -42.84
C LEU A 241 -60.30 -59.18 -43.90
N SER A 242 -59.31 -60.07 -43.75
CA SER A 242 -59.13 -61.23 -44.64
C SER A 242 -60.24 -62.28 -44.44
N GLU A 243 -60.69 -62.50 -43.20
CA GLU A 243 -61.84 -63.36 -42.88
C GLU A 243 -63.13 -62.78 -43.46
N LEU A 244 -63.36 -61.49 -43.26
CA LEU A 244 -64.52 -60.77 -43.81
C LEU A 244 -64.50 -60.71 -45.35
N ALA A 245 -63.32 -60.72 -45.97
CA ALA A 245 -63.17 -60.89 -47.42
C ALA A 245 -63.52 -62.32 -47.86
N LYS A 246 -63.00 -63.36 -47.20
CA LYS A 246 -63.33 -64.77 -47.48
C LYS A 246 -64.82 -65.04 -47.33
N VAL A 247 -65.44 -64.60 -46.22
CA VAL A 247 -66.88 -64.77 -45.98
C VAL A 247 -67.73 -64.04 -47.03
N ARG A 248 -67.25 -62.90 -47.57
CA ARG A 248 -67.90 -62.23 -48.72
C ARG A 248 -67.72 -62.98 -50.04
N GLU A 249 -66.55 -63.59 -50.27
CA GLU A 249 -66.29 -64.42 -51.45
C GLU A 249 -67.10 -65.73 -51.40
N GLU A 250 -67.16 -66.39 -50.25
CA GLU A 250 -68.01 -67.55 -49.98
C GLU A 250 -69.50 -67.20 -50.13
N LEU A 251 -69.95 -66.06 -49.60
CA LEU A 251 -71.33 -65.59 -49.78
C LEU A 251 -71.64 -65.33 -51.26
N GLY A 252 -70.80 -64.58 -51.97
CA GLY A 252 -70.98 -64.29 -53.40
C GLY A 252 -70.87 -65.55 -54.28
N ALA A 253 -70.03 -66.51 -53.90
CA ALA A 253 -69.97 -67.82 -54.53
C ALA A 253 -71.26 -68.61 -54.30
N ASN A 254 -71.79 -68.65 -53.07
CA ASN A 254 -73.05 -69.32 -52.75
C ASN A 254 -74.24 -68.65 -53.46
N GLU A 255 -74.31 -67.32 -53.48
CA GLU A 255 -75.29 -66.56 -54.27
C GLU A 255 -75.18 -66.89 -55.78
N GLY A 256 -73.96 -67.03 -56.30
CA GLY A 256 -73.69 -67.49 -57.66
C GLY A 256 -74.18 -68.93 -57.92
N HIS A 257 -73.90 -69.86 -57.00
CA HIS A 257 -74.40 -71.24 -57.09
C HIS A 257 -75.93 -71.25 -57.11
N PHE A 258 -76.60 -70.62 -56.12
CA PHE A 258 -78.06 -70.50 -56.08
C PHE A 258 -78.63 -69.80 -57.34
N ALA A 259 -77.95 -68.80 -57.89
CA ALA A 259 -78.37 -68.16 -59.15
C ALA A 259 -78.31 -69.14 -60.35
N THR A 260 -77.26 -69.98 -60.42
CA THR A 260 -77.14 -71.01 -61.47
C THR A 260 -78.09 -72.20 -61.27
N GLU A 261 -78.35 -72.63 -60.03
CA GLU A 261 -79.35 -73.64 -59.70
C GLU A 261 -80.76 -73.14 -60.04
N MET A 262 -81.11 -71.92 -59.63
CA MET A 262 -82.39 -71.30 -59.99
C MET A 262 -82.51 -71.09 -61.52
N ALA A 263 -81.40 -70.90 -62.24
CA ALA A 263 -81.39 -70.86 -63.70
C ALA A 263 -81.54 -72.24 -64.35
N SER A 264 -80.96 -73.31 -63.78
CA SER A 264 -81.13 -74.68 -64.28
C SER A 264 -82.53 -75.21 -63.97
N MET A 265 -83.09 -74.89 -62.80
CA MET A 265 -84.47 -75.18 -62.42
C MET A 265 -85.47 -74.43 -63.31
N ARG A 266 -85.23 -73.14 -63.63
CA ARG A 266 -86.04 -72.42 -64.64
C ARG A 266 -86.01 -73.10 -66.00
N ARG A 267 -84.84 -73.49 -66.50
CA ARG A 267 -84.71 -74.25 -67.77
C ARG A 267 -85.40 -75.61 -67.71
N LEU A 268 -85.37 -76.30 -66.57
CA LEU A 268 -86.07 -77.57 -66.38
C LEU A 268 -87.60 -77.37 -66.40
N VAL A 269 -88.11 -76.31 -65.76
CA VAL A 269 -89.52 -75.93 -65.83
C VAL A 269 -89.91 -75.59 -67.28
N GLU A 270 -89.15 -74.76 -67.99
CA GLU A 270 -89.39 -74.49 -69.43
C GLU A 270 -89.41 -75.78 -70.27
N LEU A 271 -88.55 -76.76 -69.98
CA LEU A 271 -88.53 -78.04 -70.68
C LEU A 271 -89.72 -78.93 -70.30
N MET A 272 -90.20 -78.88 -69.06
CA MET A 272 -91.42 -79.58 -68.63
C MET A 272 -92.67 -78.93 -69.25
N GLU A 273 -92.76 -77.60 -69.27
CA GLU A 273 -93.81 -76.83 -69.93
C GLU A 273 -93.84 -77.09 -71.44
N ARG A 274 -92.68 -77.07 -72.12
CA ARG A 274 -92.58 -77.46 -73.54
C ARG A 274 -93.02 -78.91 -73.76
N ARG A 275 -92.58 -79.84 -72.91
CA ARG A 275 -92.99 -81.25 -72.98
C ARG A 275 -94.49 -81.42 -72.73
N GLU A 276 -95.10 -80.62 -71.88
CA GLU A 276 -96.55 -80.61 -71.67
C GLU A 276 -97.32 -79.96 -72.81
N ALA A 277 -96.81 -78.88 -73.41
CA ALA A 277 -97.36 -78.30 -74.62
C ALA A 277 -97.26 -79.29 -75.81
N GLU A 278 -96.17 -80.04 -75.93
CA GLU A 278 -96.03 -81.14 -76.89
C GLU A 278 -96.99 -82.30 -76.60
N ARG A 279 -97.17 -82.71 -75.33
CA ARG A 279 -98.17 -83.72 -74.97
C ARG A 279 -99.59 -83.25 -75.30
N LYS A 280 -99.93 -81.99 -75.00
CA LYS A 280 -101.22 -81.38 -75.31
C LYS A 280 -101.46 -81.35 -76.82
N LYS A 281 -100.51 -80.87 -77.61
CA LYS A 281 -100.59 -80.96 -79.08
C LYS A 281 -100.77 -82.38 -79.59
N ARG A 282 -100.01 -83.36 -79.07
CA ARG A 282 -100.18 -84.78 -79.46
C ARG A 282 -101.52 -85.37 -79.01
N LEU A 283 -102.12 -84.87 -77.94
CA LEU A 283 -103.49 -85.22 -77.54
C LEU A 283 -104.49 -84.56 -78.49
N GLU A 284 -104.39 -83.25 -78.74
CA GLU A 284 -105.22 -82.51 -79.71
C GLU A 284 -105.15 -83.12 -81.11
N ASP A 285 -103.99 -83.59 -81.56
CA ASP A 285 -103.78 -84.22 -82.87
C ASP A 285 -104.31 -85.66 -82.92
N VAL A 286 -104.30 -86.40 -81.79
CA VAL A 286 -104.96 -87.71 -81.66
C VAL A 286 -106.48 -87.56 -81.52
N GLU A 287 -106.96 -86.51 -80.85
CA GLU A 287 -108.37 -86.16 -80.76
C GLU A 287 -108.92 -85.78 -82.13
N LYS A 288 -108.20 -84.95 -82.91
CA LYS A 288 -108.50 -84.69 -84.32
C LYS A 288 -108.49 -85.97 -85.15
N ALA A 289 -107.47 -86.83 -85.03
CA ALA A 289 -107.42 -88.09 -85.77
C ALA A 289 -108.57 -89.04 -85.41
N LEU A 290 -109.05 -89.02 -84.16
CA LEU A 290 -110.24 -89.75 -83.73
C LEU A 290 -111.55 -89.09 -84.21
N GLU A 291 -111.60 -87.77 -84.36
CA GLU A 291 -112.72 -87.06 -84.97
C GLU A 291 -112.77 -87.27 -86.48
N GLU A 292 -111.63 -87.28 -87.17
CA GLU A 292 -111.47 -87.65 -88.58
C GLU A 292 -111.80 -89.13 -88.81
N GLU A 293 -111.37 -90.05 -87.93
CA GLU A 293 -111.76 -91.46 -88.01
C GLU A 293 -113.27 -91.63 -87.76
N ARG A 294 -113.85 -90.92 -86.78
CA ARG A 294 -115.31 -90.93 -86.55
C ARG A 294 -116.07 -90.37 -87.73
N ALA A 295 -115.60 -89.28 -88.33
CA ALA A 295 -116.20 -88.70 -89.54
C ALA A 295 -116.11 -89.68 -90.70
N ALA A 296 -114.93 -90.25 -90.97
CA ALA A 296 -114.74 -91.26 -92.01
C ALA A 296 -115.53 -92.57 -91.74
N MET A 297 -115.80 -92.91 -90.48
CA MET A 297 -116.67 -94.02 -90.11
C MET A 297 -118.17 -93.67 -90.27
N GLN A 298 -118.57 -92.42 -90.01
CA GLN A 298 -119.94 -91.94 -90.32
C GLN A 298 -120.17 -91.82 -91.83
N GLU A 299 -119.17 -91.35 -92.58
CA GLU A 299 -119.18 -91.35 -94.05
C GLU A 299 -119.23 -92.79 -94.57
N ARG A 300 -118.44 -93.72 -94.04
CA ARG A 300 -118.56 -95.15 -94.39
C ARG A 300 -119.90 -95.76 -93.96
N GLU A 301 -120.49 -95.37 -92.84
CA GLU A 301 -121.82 -95.83 -92.44
C GLU A 301 -122.91 -95.26 -93.35
N ALA A 302 -122.76 -94.03 -93.86
CA ALA A 302 -123.63 -93.43 -94.85
C ALA A 302 -123.44 -94.08 -96.24
N GLU A 303 -122.19 -94.24 -96.70
CA GLU A 303 -121.84 -94.99 -97.91
C GLU A 303 -122.31 -96.43 -97.84
N LEU A 304 -122.23 -97.10 -96.68
CA LEU A 304 -122.75 -98.46 -96.50
C LEU A 304 -124.28 -98.49 -96.43
N GLN A 305 -124.95 -97.42 -96.00
CA GLN A 305 -126.42 -97.29 -96.07
C GLN A 305 -126.88 -97.04 -97.50
N ASP A 306 -126.24 -96.12 -98.23
CA ASP A 306 -126.49 -95.86 -99.65
C ASP A 306 -126.10 -97.06 -100.51
N GLN A 307 -125.04 -97.80 -100.15
CA GLN A 307 -124.74 -99.11 -100.74
C GLN A 307 -125.78 -100.15 -100.32
N LEU A 308 -126.34 -100.17 -99.11
CA LEU A 308 -127.43 -101.12 -98.76
C LEU A 308 -128.74 -100.79 -99.48
N LEU A 309 -128.99 -99.53 -99.83
CA LEU A 309 -130.10 -99.12 -100.68
C LEU A 309 -129.80 -99.50 -102.14
N SER A 310 -128.62 -99.13 -102.65
CA SER A 310 -128.18 -99.49 -104.00
C SER A 310 -127.98 -100.99 -104.20
N GLU A 311 -127.69 -101.78 -103.17
CA GLU A 311 -127.59 -103.25 -103.19
C GLU A 311 -128.93 -103.92 -102.92
N ARG A 312 -129.97 -103.19 -102.46
CA ARG A 312 -131.37 -103.65 -102.53
C ARG A 312 -131.92 -103.42 -103.93
N GLU A 313 -131.76 -102.20 -104.45
CA GLU A 313 -132.11 -101.89 -105.84
C GLU A 313 -131.33 -102.78 -106.81
N ARG A 314 -130.03 -103.03 -106.57
CA ARG A 314 -129.27 -104.03 -107.32
C ARG A 314 -129.56 -105.47 -106.90
N ALA A 315 -130.08 -105.81 -105.73
CA ALA A 315 -130.56 -107.18 -105.50
C ALA A 315 -131.82 -107.44 -106.35
N ASP A 316 -132.74 -106.48 -106.44
CA ASP A 316 -133.89 -106.57 -107.33
C ASP A 316 -133.46 -106.61 -108.82
N ASP A 317 -132.48 -105.78 -109.22
CA ASP A 317 -131.94 -105.74 -110.59
C ASP A 317 -130.92 -106.87 -110.92
N LEU A 318 -130.32 -107.54 -109.91
CA LEU A 318 -129.39 -108.67 -110.04
C LEU A 318 -130.02 -110.02 -109.69
N ASP A 319 -131.20 -110.13 -109.08
CA ASP A 319 -132.03 -111.32 -109.27
C ASP A 319 -132.52 -111.39 -110.73
N ALA A 320 -132.65 -110.23 -111.39
CA ALA A 320 -132.87 -110.14 -112.84
C ALA A 320 -131.59 -110.24 -113.70
N ARG A 321 -130.37 -110.21 -113.12
CA ARG A 321 -129.08 -110.17 -113.86
C ARG A 321 -127.92 -111.00 -113.30
N ASN A 322 -128.10 -111.82 -112.25
CA ASN A 322 -127.18 -112.92 -111.86
C ASN A 322 -127.25 -114.10 -112.83
N ALA A 323 -127.35 -113.76 -114.12
CA ALA A 323 -126.83 -114.54 -115.21
C ALA A 323 -125.30 -114.24 -115.49
N ASP A 324 -124.66 -113.06 -115.16
CA ASP A 324 -123.35 -112.52 -115.77
C ASP A 324 -122.34 -111.50 -114.88
N LEU A 325 -120.90 -111.42 -114.73
CA LEU A 325 -119.90 -110.56 -113.73
C LEU A 325 -118.22 -110.23 -113.86
N ARG A 326 -117.40 -109.26 -113.12
CA ARG A 326 -115.80 -109.10 -112.67
C ARG A 326 -114.88 -107.67 -112.58
N GLU A 327 -113.56 -107.21 -112.12
CA GLU A 327 -112.27 -107.27 -111.11
C GLU A 327 -110.92 -106.20 -111.17
N ALA A 328 -109.90 -105.85 -110.18
CA ALA A 328 -108.56 -104.89 -110.22
C ALA A 328 -107.36 -104.58 -109.02
N LEU A 329 -106.07 -103.87 -109.11
CA LEU A 329 -104.94 -103.38 -108.01
C LEU A 329 -103.41 -102.61 -108.27
N GLU A 330 -102.53 -101.87 -107.36
CA GLU A 330 -100.96 -101.35 -107.42
C GLU A 330 -99.98 -100.52 -106.26
N GLN A 331 -98.67 -99.86 -106.42
CA GLN A 331 -97.42 -99.37 -105.46
C GLN A 331 -96.42 -98.00 -105.69
N GLY A 332 -95.19 -97.35 -105.18
CA GLY A 332 -93.91 -97.16 -104.19
C GLY A 332 -92.71 -95.96 -104.46
N ASN A 333 -91.46 -95.37 -103.94
CA ASN A 333 -90.30 -95.08 -102.82
C ASN A 333 -89.03 -93.93 -103.15
N ALA A 334 -87.81 -93.31 -102.62
CA ALA A 334 -86.71 -92.91 -101.46
C ALA A 334 -85.38 -91.87 -101.84
N ALA A 335 -84.17 -91.24 -101.28
CA ALA A 335 -83.17 -90.77 -100.07
C ALA A 335 -81.73 -89.80 -100.24
N ALA A 336 -80.81 -89.21 -99.27
CA ALA A 336 -79.48 -88.22 -99.39
C ALA A 336 -78.23 -87.83 -98.25
N ARG A 337 -77.03 -86.98 -98.39
CA ARG A 337 -75.72 -86.58 -97.42
C ARG A 337 -74.51 -85.33 -97.58
N PRO A 338 -73.46 -84.88 -96.65
CA PRO A 338 -72.36 -83.64 -96.58
C PRO A 338 -70.78 -83.51 -95.87
N THR A 339 -69.81 -82.40 -95.83
CA THR A 339 -68.34 -82.07 -95.09
C THR A 339 -67.46 -80.61 -95.27
N GLY A 340 -66.23 -79.89 -94.82
CA GLY A 340 -64.85 -79.68 -93.93
C GLY A 340 -63.72 -78.42 -94.26
N GLU A 341 -62.45 -77.79 -93.82
CA GLU A 341 -61.24 -77.41 -92.76
C GLU A 341 -59.96 -76.30 -93.18
N GLN A 342 -58.73 -75.64 -92.71
CA GLN A 342 -57.66 -75.07 -91.59
C GLN A 342 -56.27 -74.14 -92.06
N ASN A 343 -55.06 -73.45 -91.57
CA ASN A 343 -54.05 -72.75 -90.45
C ASN A 343 -52.57 -71.95 -90.91
N LEU A 344 -51.36 -71.23 -90.44
CA LEU A 344 -50.39 -70.42 -89.36
C LEU A 344 -48.89 -69.70 -89.84
N GLY A 345 -47.74 -68.88 -89.39
CA GLY A 345 -46.88 -67.90 -88.35
C GLY A 345 -45.22 -67.37 -88.47
N SER A 346 -44.44 -66.29 -87.85
CA SER A 346 -42.82 -65.82 -87.87
C SER A 346 -41.95 -64.50 -87.12
N PRO A 347 -40.50 -64.19 -87.04
CA PRO A 347 -39.52 -63.14 -86.22
C PRO A 347 -37.97 -62.40 -86.60
N GLY A 348 -37.10 -61.49 -85.82
CA GLY A 348 -35.57 -60.84 -86.03
C GLY A 348 -34.62 -59.68 -85.12
N ALA A 349 -33.23 -59.22 -85.27
CA ALA A 349 -32.21 -58.14 -84.50
C ALA A 349 -30.61 -57.69 -85.00
N ALA A 350 -29.42 -56.87 -84.62
CA ALA A 350 -28.59 -55.73 -83.75
C ALA A 350 -26.94 -55.29 -84.14
N SER A 351 -25.78 -54.45 -83.74
CA SER A 351 -24.97 -53.24 -82.94
C SER A 351 -23.33 -52.82 -83.32
N ASN A 352 -22.18 -51.98 -82.94
CA ASN A 352 -21.36 -50.79 -82.12
C ASN A 352 -19.74 -50.32 -82.55
N ALA A 353 -18.57 -49.47 -82.19
CA ALA A 353 -17.70 -48.34 -81.33
C ALA A 353 -16.18 -47.73 -81.89
N SER A 354 -15.01 -46.90 -81.51
CA SER A 354 -14.14 -45.87 -80.55
C SER A 354 -12.64 -45.08 -80.95
N GLY A 355 -11.72 -44.21 -80.19
CA GLY A 355 -10.30 -43.42 -80.54
C GLY A 355 -9.20 -42.47 -79.58
N SER A 356 -7.94 -41.78 -79.95
CA SER A 356 -6.78 -40.87 -79.16
C SER A 356 -5.50 -39.99 -79.90
N PHE A 357 -4.29 -39.17 -79.62
CA PHE A 357 -3.17 -38.44 -78.65
C PHE A 357 -2.11 -37.19 -79.25
N MET A 358 -0.89 -36.42 -78.96
CA MET A 358 0.49 -36.08 -78.12
C MET A 358 1.41 -34.61 -78.11
N LEU A 359 2.85 -34.33 -77.95
CA LEU A 359 3.75 -33.02 -77.47
C LEU A 359 5.30 -32.43 -77.98
N SER A 360 6.23 -31.47 -77.34
CA SER A 360 7.55 -30.61 -77.84
C SER A 360 8.83 -29.83 -76.96
N PRO A 361 10.00 -29.06 -77.44
CA PRO A 361 11.43 -28.53 -76.80
C PRO A 361 12.27 -27.02 -76.90
N ALA A 362 13.66 -26.69 -76.55
CA ALA A 362 14.53 -25.29 -76.41
C ALA A 362 16.24 -25.01 -76.40
N GLY A 363 17.01 -23.78 -76.22
CA GLY A 363 18.61 -23.40 -76.19
C GLY A 363 19.44 -21.91 -75.91
N GLN A 364 20.87 -21.60 -75.85
CA GLN A 364 21.73 -20.22 -75.50
C GLN A 364 23.42 -19.90 -75.55
N LEU A 365 24.12 -18.60 -75.51
CA LEU A 365 25.55 -17.96 -74.96
C LEU A 365 26.92 -17.22 -75.69
N ALA A 366 27.80 -16.18 -75.16
CA ALA A 366 29.29 -15.59 -75.57
C ALA A 366 30.14 -14.23 -74.93
N VAL A 367 31.56 -13.86 -74.99
CA VAL A 367 32.43 -12.48 -74.70
C VAL A 367 34.12 -12.25 -74.64
N ARG A 368 34.93 -11.03 -74.81
CA ARG A 368 36.49 -10.62 -74.44
C ARG A 368 37.30 -9.15 -74.72
N GLY A 369 38.63 -8.77 -74.28
CA GLY A 369 39.62 -7.50 -74.58
C GLY A 369 41.17 -7.18 -73.96
N GLN A 370 42.11 -6.12 -74.30
CA GLN A 370 43.59 -5.62 -73.79
C GLN A 370 44.38 -4.25 -74.41
N LYS A 371 45.64 -3.53 -74.26
CA LYS A 371 46.98 -3.15 -73.43
C LYS A 371 48.09 -1.94 -73.89
N SER A 372 49.30 -1.48 -73.25
CA SER A 372 50.39 -0.34 -73.61
C SER A 372 51.96 -0.15 -72.96
N GLY A 373 52.89 0.93 -73.16
CA GLY A 373 54.43 1.19 -72.70
C GLY A 373 55.39 2.59 -72.77
N ARG A 374 56.80 2.74 -72.46
CA ARG A 374 57.81 3.99 -72.26
C ARG A 374 59.45 3.91 -72.45
N SER A 375 60.39 4.78 -71.89
CA SER A 375 61.93 4.87 -72.05
C SER A 375 62.86 4.26 -70.94
N TYR A 376 64.11 3.78 -71.18
CA TYR A 376 64.84 2.84 -70.26
C TYR A 376 65.29 3.32 -68.85
N ALA A 377 66.02 4.45 -68.72
CA ALA A 377 66.42 4.94 -67.38
C ALA A 377 65.24 5.58 -66.63
N GLU A 378 64.30 6.15 -67.39
CA GLU A 378 62.99 6.60 -66.93
C GLU A 378 62.15 5.40 -66.45
N ILE A 379 62.16 4.26 -67.15
CA ILE A 379 61.54 2.99 -66.75
C ILE A 379 62.15 2.46 -65.46
N TYR A 380 63.46 2.60 -65.21
CA TYR A 380 64.01 2.21 -63.91
C TYR A 380 63.60 3.17 -62.78
N GLY A 381 63.56 4.48 -63.04
CA GLY A 381 63.04 5.46 -62.07
C GLY A 381 61.55 5.29 -61.80
N GLU A 382 60.77 4.97 -62.82
CA GLU A 382 59.35 4.61 -62.73
C GLU A 382 59.16 3.22 -62.12
N TYR A 383 60.02 2.24 -62.36
CA TYR A 383 59.94 0.91 -61.73
C TYR A 383 60.18 1.01 -60.22
N ILE A 384 61.18 1.79 -59.79
CA ILE A 384 61.44 2.05 -58.37
C ILE A 384 60.24 2.77 -57.75
N LYS A 385 59.73 3.84 -58.37
CA LYS A 385 58.51 4.53 -57.91
C LYS A 385 57.29 3.61 -57.87
N MET A 386 57.10 2.78 -58.89
CA MET A 386 55.98 1.83 -58.95
C MET A 386 56.16 0.71 -57.92
N GLU A 387 57.38 0.30 -57.53
CA GLU A 387 57.60 -0.59 -56.39
C GLU A 387 57.39 0.12 -55.04
N GLU A 388 57.77 1.40 -54.91
CA GLU A 388 57.51 2.23 -53.71
C GLU A 388 56.00 2.47 -53.52
N GLU A 389 55.28 2.87 -54.58
CA GLU A 389 53.83 3.02 -54.63
C GLU A 389 53.12 1.68 -54.37
N LEU A 390 53.56 0.58 -55.01
CA LEU A 390 53.00 -0.75 -54.79
C LEU A 390 53.36 -1.33 -53.41
N ALA A 391 54.45 -0.89 -52.78
CA ALA A 391 54.77 -1.21 -51.38
C ALA A 391 53.91 -0.39 -50.42
N ALA A 392 53.64 0.89 -50.71
CA ALA A 392 52.72 1.74 -49.97
C ALA A 392 51.28 1.21 -50.05
N GLU A 393 50.78 0.89 -51.24
CA GLU A 393 49.49 0.23 -51.47
C GLU A 393 49.41 -1.13 -50.75
N ARG A 394 50.49 -1.93 -50.76
CA ARG A 394 50.57 -3.18 -49.97
C ARG A 394 50.62 -2.97 -48.46
N LEU A 395 50.98 -1.78 -47.98
CA LEU A 395 50.97 -1.42 -46.57
C LEU A 395 49.60 -0.85 -46.17
N GLU A 396 48.99 -0.01 -47.01
CA GLU A 396 47.62 0.49 -46.84
C GLU A 396 46.60 -0.65 -46.89
N THR A 397 46.66 -1.53 -47.90
CA THR A 397 45.74 -2.69 -47.98
C THR A 397 45.90 -3.67 -46.80
N LYS A 398 47.11 -3.80 -46.22
CA LYS A 398 47.30 -4.50 -44.94
C LYS A 398 46.66 -3.75 -43.78
N ARG A 399 46.94 -2.45 -43.63
CA ARG A 399 46.36 -1.62 -42.56
C ARG A 399 44.83 -1.61 -42.62
N LEU A 400 44.25 -1.59 -43.82
CA LEU A 400 42.81 -1.69 -44.04
C LEU A 400 42.27 -3.09 -43.74
N SER A 401 42.99 -4.16 -44.08
CA SER A 401 42.57 -5.53 -43.71
C SER A 401 42.69 -5.80 -42.21
N GLU A 402 43.69 -5.23 -41.53
CA GLU A 402 43.84 -5.23 -40.07
C GLU A 402 42.69 -4.47 -39.39
N VAL A 403 42.35 -3.27 -39.87
CA VAL A 403 41.19 -2.50 -39.37
C VAL A 403 39.86 -3.21 -39.65
N LEU A 404 39.69 -3.85 -40.82
CA LEU A 404 38.49 -4.64 -41.12
C LEU A 404 38.41 -5.90 -40.26
N ALA A 405 39.53 -6.58 -39.99
CA ALA A 405 39.58 -7.72 -39.08
C ALA A 405 39.25 -7.30 -37.63
N GLN A 406 39.72 -6.13 -37.19
CA GLN A 406 39.35 -5.57 -35.89
C GLN A 406 37.85 -5.22 -35.82
N ILE A 407 37.29 -4.57 -36.84
CA ILE A 407 35.85 -4.26 -36.91
C ILE A 407 35.01 -5.55 -36.92
N LEU A 408 35.47 -6.60 -37.61
CA LEU A 408 34.80 -7.91 -37.58
C LEU A 408 34.86 -8.55 -36.18
N ALA A 409 36.01 -8.52 -35.50
CA ALA A 409 36.13 -8.99 -34.12
C ALA A 409 35.23 -8.20 -33.14
N ASP A 410 35.21 -6.87 -33.23
CA ASP A 410 34.32 -6.00 -32.45
C ASP A 410 32.82 -6.32 -32.70
N ILE A 411 32.46 -6.71 -33.93
CA ILE A 411 31.11 -7.15 -34.29
C ILE A 411 30.82 -8.55 -33.75
N GLU A 412 31.76 -9.49 -33.86
CA GLU A 412 31.63 -10.86 -33.36
C GLU A 412 31.54 -10.92 -31.82
N GLU A 413 32.22 -10.04 -31.10
CA GLU A 413 32.10 -9.89 -29.64
C GLU A 413 30.74 -9.28 -29.24
N ARG A 414 30.23 -8.31 -30.01
CA ARG A 414 28.95 -7.63 -29.69
C ARG A 414 27.71 -8.38 -30.16
N ALA A 415 27.83 -9.24 -31.19
CA ALA A 415 26.74 -10.05 -31.72
C ALA A 415 26.04 -10.94 -30.66
N PRO A 416 26.74 -11.70 -29.78
CA PRO A 416 26.09 -12.47 -28.72
C PRO A 416 25.37 -11.56 -27.71
N MET A 417 25.99 -10.46 -27.25
CA MET A 417 25.32 -9.53 -26.31
C MET A 417 24.06 -8.91 -26.91
N LEU A 418 24.09 -8.48 -28.17
CA LEU A 418 22.91 -7.96 -28.87
C LEU A 418 21.82 -9.02 -29.08
N LYS A 419 22.18 -10.31 -29.15
CA LYS A 419 21.23 -11.42 -29.23
C LYS A 419 20.63 -11.74 -27.86
N GLU A 420 21.44 -11.76 -26.81
CA GLU A 420 21.01 -11.96 -25.44
C GLU A 420 20.04 -10.85 -25.00
N GLN A 421 20.41 -9.58 -25.21
CA GLN A 421 19.54 -8.43 -24.97
C GLN A 421 18.21 -8.54 -25.72
N ARG A 422 18.19 -9.01 -26.98
CA ARG A 422 16.93 -9.22 -27.71
C ARG A 422 16.05 -10.28 -27.07
N LEU A 423 16.63 -11.40 -26.63
CA LEU A 423 15.88 -12.46 -25.92
C LEU A 423 15.37 -11.95 -24.56
N GLU A 424 16.12 -11.11 -23.85
CA GLU A 424 15.65 -10.44 -22.63
C GLU A 424 14.53 -9.43 -22.91
N TYR A 425 14.63 -8.60 -23.96
CA TYR A 425 13.57 -7.68 -24.35
C TYR A 425 12.30 -8.41 -24.83
N GLU A 426 12.44 -9.49 -25.60
CA GLU A 426 11.33 -10.35 -26.01
C GLU A 426 10.64 -10.95 -24.77
N ARG A 427 11.42 -11.54 -23.85
CA ARG A 427 10.91 -12.08 -22.59
C ARG A 427 10.20 -11.02 -21.74
N LEU A 428 10.83 -9.86 -21.51
CA LEU A 428 10.25 -8.75 -20.74
C LEU A 428 8.98 -8.19 -21.41
N SER A 429 8.90 -8.21 -22.75
CA SER A 429 7.68 -7.80 -23.45
C SER A 429 6.54 -8.81 -23.27
N VAL A 430 6.83 -10.11 -23.22
CA VAL A 430 5.85 -11.16 -22.89
C VAL A 430 5.39 -11.00 -21.44
N GLU A 431 6.31 -10.92 -20.47
CA GLU A 431 5.97 -10.73 -19.05
C GLU A 431 5.16 -9.44 -18.83
N ALA A 432 5.48 -8.35 -19.53
CA ALA A 432 4.71 -7.10 -19.46
C ALA A 432 3.31 -7.21 -20.09
N THR A 433 3.14 -7.92 -21.21
CA THR A 433 1.81 -8.13 -21.82
C THR A 433 0.95 -9.10 -21.00
N GLU A 434 1.55 -10.12 -20.38
CA GLU A 434 0.87 -11.00 -19.43
C GLU A 434 0.39 -10.21 -18.19
N LEU A 435 1.25 -9.42 -17.56
CA LEU A 435 0.88 -8.56 -16.43
C LEU A 435 -0.19 -7.52 -16.81
N ALA A 436 -0.12 -6.92 -18.00
CA ALA A 436 -1.16 -6.02 -18.50
C ALA A 436 -2.51 -6.73 -18.70
N SER A 437 -2.51 -7.98 -19.18
CA SER A 437 -3.73 -8.79 -19.32
C SER A 437 -4.34 -9.17 -17.97
N GLN A 438 -3.50 -9.53 -16.99
CA GLN A 438 -3.93 -9.84 -15.62
C GLN A 438 -4.51 -8.59 -14.92
N LEU A 439 -3.88 -7.43 -15.10
CA LEU A 439 -4.39 -6.15 -14.60
C LEU A 439 -5.73 -5.78 -15.26
N ALA A 440 -5.85 -5.93 -16.58
CA ALA A 440 -7.11 -5.69 -17.29
C ALA A 440 -8.24 -6.61 -16.79
N GLN A 441 -7.96 -7.91 -16.57
CA GLN A 441 -8.92 -8.85 -15.98
C GLN A 441 -9.28 -8.45 -14.55
N ALA A 442 -8.31 -8.12 -13.70
CA ALA A 442 -8.57 -7.69 -12.32
C ALA A 442 -9.44 -6.42 -12.24
N LEU A 443 -9.29 -5.50 -13.20
CA LEU A 443 -10.18 -4.33 -13.33
C LEU A 443 -11.59 -4.72 -13.77
N THR A 444 -11.77 -5.63 -14.74
CA THR A 444 -13.12 -6.06 -15.15
C THR A 444 -13.83 -6.87 -14.08
N ASP A 445 -13.12 -7.72 -13.33
CA ASP A 445 -13.65 -8.45 -12.18
C ASP A 445 -14.01 -7.51 -11.02
N ARG A 446 -13.18 -6.50 -10.73
CA ARG A 446 -13.49 -5.42 -9.78
C ARG A 446 -14.78 -4.70 -10.18
N ASP A 447 -14.87 -4.20 -11.41
CA ASP A 447 -16.01 -3.43 -11.90
C ASP A 447 -17.28 -4.28 -11.95
N GLY A 448 -17.15 -5.57 -12.28
CA GLY A 448 -18.23 -6.55 -12.19
C GLY A 448 -18.71 -6.75 -10.74
N SER A 449 -17.78 -6.81 -9.77
CA SER A 449 -18.13 -6.90 -8.35
C SER A 449 -18.79 -5.62 -7.82
N GLU A 450 -18.34 -4.44 -8.24
CA GLU A 450 -18.89 -3.15 -7.82
C GLU A 450 -20.31 -2.95 -8.35
N ARG A 451 -20.58 -3.35 -9.61
CA ARG A 451 -21.93 -3.36 -10.18
C ARG A 451 -22.88 -4.28 -9.42
N ARG A 452 -22.42 -5.49 -9.06
CA ARG A 452 -23.19 -6.44 -8.23
C ARG A 452 -23.45 -5.89 -6.83
N PHE A 453 -22.45 -5.29 -6.19
CA PHE A 453 -22.59 -4.65 -4.88
C PHE A 453 -23.60 -3.49 -4.92
N LYS A 454 -23.56 -2.64 -5.96
CA LYS A 454 -24.54 -1.56 -6.15
C LYS A 454 -25.96 -2.10 -6.36
N SER A 455 -26.15 -3.15 -7.16
CA SER A 455 -27.46 -3.80 -7.31
C SER A 455 -27.95 -4.34 -5.96
N LEU A 456 -27.19 -5.21 -5.30
CA LEU A 456 -27.56 -5.82 -4.02
C LEU A 456 -27.81 -4.78 -2.93
N ARG A 457 -27.10 -3.64 -2.94
CA ARG A 457 -27.36 -2.52 -2.05
C ARG A 457 -28.71 -1.87 -2.33
N LEU A 458 -29.04 -1.58 -3.58
CA LEU A 458 -30.34 -1.03 -3.97
C LEU A 458 -31.49 -2.02 -3.68
N ASP A 459 -31.26 -3.32 -3.89
CA ASP A 459 -32.19 -4.38 -3.55
C ASP A 459 -32.43 -4.45 -2.03
N VAL A 460 -31.39 -4.30 -1.20
CA VAL A 460 -31.49 -4.25 0.27
C VAL A 460 -32.16 -2.96 0.74
N GLU A 461 -31.83 -1.80 0.17
CA GLU A 461 -32.46 -0.52 0.49
C GLU A 461 -33.97 -0.56 0.16
N ARG A 462 -34.34 -1.11 -1.00
CA ARG A 462 -35.72 -1.36 -1.40
C ARG A 462 -36.43 -2.36 -0.48
N LEU A 463 -35.84 -3.52 -0.20
CA LEU A 463 -36.47 -4.53 0.67
C LEU A 463 -36.63 -4.00 2.11
N SER A 464 -35.74 -3.11 2.56
CA SER A 464 -35.88 -2.38 3.82
C SER A 464 -37.08 -1.43 3.78
N THR A 465 -37.24 -0.61 2.72
CA THR A 465 -38.42 0.27 2.60
C THR A 465 -39.72 -0.53 2.49
N ASP A 466 -39.75 -1.56 1.65
CA ASP A 466 -40.90 -2.46 1.49
C ASP A 466 -41.28 -3.12 2.85
N ASN A 467 -40.29 -3.52 3.65
CA ASN A 467 -40.53 -4.08 4.99
C ASN A 467 -41.07 -3.04 5.99
N THR A 468 -40.53 -1.81 6.00
CA THR A 468 -41.07 -0.73 6.86
C THR A 468 -42.52 -0.40 6.52
N ILE A 469 -42.86 -0.30 5.23
CA ILE A 469 -44.23 -0.05 4.75
C ILE A 469 -45.16 -1.20 5.16
N LEU A 470 -44.76 -2.46 4.98
CA LEU A 470 -45.55 -3.62 5.38
C LEU A 470 -45.78 -3.69 6.90
N ASN A 471 -44.77 -3.38 7.72
CA ASN A 471 -44.91 -3.34 9.17
C ASN A 471 -45.88 -2.23 9.61
N GLN A 472 -45.84 -1.05 8.97
CA GLN A 472 -46.79 0.02 9.24
C GLN A 472 -48.22 -0.35 8.81
N GLN A 473 -48.40 -0.95 7.63
CA GLN A 473 -49.70 -1.48 7.18
C GLN A 473 -50.26 -2.54 8.13
N LEU A 474 -49.42 -3.44 8.68
CA LEU A 474 -49.85 -4.42 9.68
C LEU A 474 -50.24 -3.76 11.01
N SER A 475 -49.53 -2.73 11.45
CA SER A 475 -49.87 -1.94 12.64
C SER A 475 -51.20 -1.20 12.46
N ASP A 476 -51.40 -0.55 11.30
CA ASP A 476 -52.62 0.20 10.98
C ASP A 476 -53.84 -0.72 10.79
N LEU A 477 -53.69 -1.85 10.11
CA LEU A 477 -54.74 -2.88 10.02
C LEU A 477 -55.06 -3.45 11.40
N GLY A 478 -54.05 -3.72 12.23
CA GLY A 478 -54.23 -4.16 13.61
C GLY A 478 -54.97 -3.14 14.47
N ARG A 479 -54.74 -1.83 14.26
CA ARG A 479 -55.48 -0.75 14.91
C ARG A 479 -56.92 -0.69 14.40
N GLN A 480 -57.14 -0.73 13.08
CA GLN A 480 -58.46 -0.76 12.46
C GLN A 480 -59.33 -1.93 12.98
N VAL A 481 -58.76 -3.14 13.06
CA VAL A 481 -59.44 -4.30 13.63
C VAL A 481 -59.77 -4.11 15.12
N ARG A 482 -58.87 -3.49 15.91
CA ARG A 482 -59.13 -3.16 17.32
C ARG A 482 -60.30 -2.19 17.49
N VAL A 483 -60.34 -1.11 16.70
CA VAL A 483 -61.43 -0.12 16.72
C VAL A 483 -62.77 -0.74 16.33
N LEU A 484 -62.78 -1.55 15.27
CA LEU A 484 -63.99 -2.26 14.85
C LEU A 484 -64.47 -3.29 15.88
N ALA A 485 -63.54 -4.00 16.55
CA ALA A 485 -63.88 -4.92 17.63
C ALA A 485 -64.45 -4.18 18.86
N ARG A 486 -63.86 -3.05 19.27
CA ARG A 486 -64.41 -2.15 20.30
C ARG A 486 -65.84 -1.71 19.94
N ALA A 487 -66.03 -1.20 18.72
CA ALA A 487 -67.31 -0.69 18.23
C ALA A 487 -68.40 -1.76 18.03
N LEU A 488 -68.02 -3.03 17.86
CA LEU A 488 -68.95 -4.17 17.89
C LEU A 488 -69.28 -4.58 19.32
N ALA A 489 -68.29 -4.73 20.20
CA ALA A 489 -68.51 -5.10 21.60
C ALA A 489 -69.42 -4.11 22.33
N ALA A 490 -69.23 -2.80 22.11
CA ALA A 490 -70.08 -1.74 22.67
C ALA A 490 -71.54 -1.78 22.15
N LYS A 491 -71.79 -2.32 20.95
CA LYS A 491 -73.15 -2.55 20.41
C LYS A 491 -73.79 -3.81 20.95
N GLU A 492 -73.01 -4.87 21.18
CA GLU A 492 -73.51 -6.15 21.66
C GLU A 492 -73.77 -6.15 23.17
N ASN A 493 -72.93 -5.47 23.97
CA ASN A 493 -73.09 -5.39 25.42
C ASN A 493 -72.81 -3.97 25.97
N PRO A 494 -73.82 -3.08 26.06
CA PRO A 494 -73.71 -1.72 26.63
C PRO A 494 -73.37 -1.64 28.13
N SER A 495 -72.91 -2.74 28.74
CA SER A 495 -72.55 -2.88 30.16
C SER A 495 -71.18 -3.53 30.38
N LEU A 496 -70.43 -3.85 29.31
CA LEU A 496 -69.18 -4.61 29.39
C LEU A 496 -67.90 -3.81 29.12
N GLY A 497 -68.05 -2.52 28.80
CA GLY A 497 -66.96 -1.57 28.60
C GLY A 497 -67.54 -0.22 28.22
N ASP A 498 -66.91 0.87 28.68
CA ASP A 498 -67.23 2.21 28.18
C ASP A 498 -66.66 2.34 26.75
N ALA A 499 -67.38 3.02 25.85
CA ALA A 499 -66.91 3.23 24.48
C ALA A 499 -65.60 4.03 24.45
N ASN A 500 -65.40 4.86 25.47
CA ASN A 500 -64.32 5.82 25.59
C ASN A 500 -62.99 5.22 26.12
N GLU A 501 -62.96 3.95 26.61
CA GLU A 501 -61.71 3.30 27.09
C GLU A 501 -60.61 3.14 26.03
N GLY A 502 -60.93 3.37 24.74
CA GLY A 502 -59.96 3.40 23.64
C GLY A 502 -59.55 4.79 23.16
N GLU A 503 -60.28 5.85 23.53
CA GLU A 503 -60.15 7.16 22.89
C GLU A 503 -58.85 7.88 23.27
N GLU A 504 -58.35 7.71 24.51
CA GLU A 504 -57.09 8.31 24.94
C GLU A 504 -55.87 7.80 24.13
N GLU A 505 -55.86 6.51 23.73
CA GLU A 505 -54.82 5.97 22.84
C GLU A 505 -54.88 6.64 21.45
N GLU A 506 -56.09 6.84 20.93
CA GLU A 506 -56.33 7.31 19.56
C GLU A 506 -56.14 8.83 19.45
N GLU A 507 -56.55 9.61 20.45
CA GLU A 507 -56.20 11.03 20.58
C GLU A 507 -54.68 11.23 20.72
N ALA A 508 -53.99 10.40 21.50
CA ALA A 508 -52.54 10.50 21.64
C ALA A 508 -51.81 10.23 20.31
N ILE A 509 -52.34 9.32 19.48
CA ILE A 509 -51.82 9.04 18.13
C ILE A 509 -52.13 10.21 17.18
N MET A 510 -53.34 10.79 17.21
CA MET A 510 -53.68 11.96 16.39
C MET A 510 -52.79 13.17 16.72
N ARG A 511 -52.68 13.53 18.00
CA ARG A 511 -51.81 14.63 18.46
C ARG A 511 -50.34 14.40 18.09
N ARG A 512 -49.87 13.15 18.06
CA ARG A 512 -48.51 12.79 17.62
C ARG A 512 -48.33 12.95 16.10
N ALA A 513 -49.33 12.61 15.29
CA ALA A 513 -49.29 12.85 13.84
C ALA A 513 -49.32 14.36 13.52
N GLU A 514 -50.12 15.15 14.23
CA GLU A 514 -50.14 16.61 14.11
C GLU A 514 -48.80 17.26 14.50
N GLN A 515 -48.09 16.70 15.49
CA GLN A 515 -46.76 17.16 15.90
C GLN A 515 -45.63 16.76 14.93
N LEU A 516 -45.76 15.61 14.27
CA LEU A 516 -44.75 15.12 13.31
C LEU A 516 -44.94 15.75 11.91
N GLY A 517 -46.19 15.99 11.49
CA GLY A 517 -46.52 16.55 10.17
C GLY A 517 -46.20 15.64 8.96
N ASP A 518 -45.66 14.46 9.22
CA ASP A 518 -45.22 13.48 8.21
C ASP A 518 -46.43 12.81 7.53
N THR A 519 -46.35 12.61 6.21
CA THR A 519 -47.48 12.12 5.39
C THR A 519 -48.01 10.81 5.91
N ASP A 520 -47.10 9.91 6.27
CA ASP A 520 -47.43 8.55 6.64
C ASP A 520 -48.06 8.54 8.04
N SER A 521 -47.59 9.41 8.95
CA SER A 521 -48.22 9.63 10.25
C SER A 521 -49.64 10.21 10.14
N VAL A 522 -49.87 11.14 9.21
CA VAL A 522 -51.18 11.78 8.98
C VAL A 522 -52.16 10.80 8.35
N VAL A 523 -51.72 9.97 7.39
CA VAL A 523 -52.50 8.88 6.80
C VAL A 523 -52.87 7.86 7.88
N SER A 524 -51.89 7.33 8.61
CA SER A 524 -52.10 6.38 9.71
C SER A 524 -53.10 6.92 10.73
N ALA A 525 -53.00 8.18 11.13
CA ALA A 525 -53.91 8.77 12.12
C ALA A 525 -55.35 8.99 11.59
N HIS A 526 -55.52 9.64 10.43
CA HIS A 526 -56.81 10.22 10.02
C HIS A 526 -57.60 9.44 8.97
N LEU A 527 -57.00 8.42 8.32
CA LEU A 527 -57.57 7.78 7.13
C LEU A 527 -57.65 6.24 7.23
N VAL A 528 -57.29 5.67 8.38
CA VAL A 528 -57.24 4.21 8.63
C VAL A 528 -58.39 3.70 9.51
N THR A 529 -58.66 4.36 10.64
CA THR A 529 -59.63 3.89 11.65
C THR A 529 -61.02 4.47 11.42
N PHE A 530 -62.05 3.63 11.40
CA PHE A 530 -63.44 4.03 11.23
C PHE A 530 -64.39 3.23 12.15
N SER A 531 -65.46 3.87 12.60
CA SER A 531 -66.52 3.31 13.44
C SER A 531 -67.78 2.91 12.66
N SER A 532 -67.97 3.47 11.46
CA SER A 532 -69.20 3.34 10.68
C SER A 532 -68.96 3.34 9.16
N ILE A 533 -69.92 2.80 8.40
CA ILE A 533 -69.86 2.76 6.93
C ILE A 533 -69.85 4.18 6.32
N ASN A 534 -70.59 5.12 6.92
CA ASN A 534 -70.63 6.51 6.46
C ASN A 534 -69.28 7.22 6.66
N GLU A 535 -68.61 6.94 7.78
CA GLU A 535 -67.26 7.43 8.05
C GLU A 535 -66.23 6.81 7.10
N LEU A 536 -66.28 5.49 6.88
CA LEU A 536 -65.45 4.80 5.90
C LEU A 536 -65.63 5.39 4.48
N GLN A 537 -66.85 5.73 4.09
CA GLN A 537 -67.11 6.40 2.80
C GLN A 537 -66.48 7.81 2.75
N ALA A 538 -66.61 8.60 3.82
CA ALA A 538 -66.00 9.93 3.91
C ALA A 538 -64.46 9.87 3.91
N GLN A 539 -63.86 8.90 4.61
CA GLN A 539 -62.41 8.66 4.60
C GLN A 539 -61.93 8.18 3.22
N ASN A 540 -62.65 7.27 2.56
CA ASN A 540 -62.34 6.87 1.18
C ASN A 540 -62.43 8.04 0.19
N GLN A 541 -63.40 8.94 0.33
CA GLN A 541 -63.48 10.15 -0.50
C GLN A 541 -62.28 11.10 -0.26
N LYS A 542 -61.82 11.24 0.99
CA LYS A 542 -60.59 11.98 1.31
C LYS A 542 -59.35 11.31 0.71
N LEU A 543 -59.18 10.00 0.92
CA LEU A 543 -58.09 9.20 0.34
C LEU A 543 -58.05 9.32 -1.19
N LEU A 544 -59.16 9.08 -1.88
CA LEU A 544 -59.25 9.18 -3.34
C LEU A 544 -59.01 10.60 -3.88
N LYS A 545 -59.26 11.65 -3.09
CA LYS A 545 -58.86 13.02 -3.44
C LYS A 545 -57.34 13.20 -3.30
N ILE A 546 -56.76 12.74 -2.18
CA ILE A 546 -55.33 12.86 -1.89
C ILE A 546 -54.50 12.05 -2.89
N THR A 547 -54.84 10.78 -3.15
CA THR A 547 -54.09 9.93 -4.09
C THR A 547 -54.15 10.45 -5.53
N ARG A 548 -55.28 11.01 -5.98
CA ARG A 548 -55.37 11.69 -7.29
C ARG A 548 -54.60 13.00 -7.35
N GLN A 549 -54.45 13.70 -6.23
CA GLN A 549 -53.65 14.93 -6.15
C GLN A 549 -52.15 14.61 -6.12
N MET A 550 -51.72 13.67 -5.28
CA MET A 550 -50.34 13.17 -5.22
C MET A 550 -49.93 12.51 -6.54
N GLY A 551 -50.79 11.70 -7.16
CA GLY A 551 -50.55 11.12 -8.48
C GLY A 551 -50.20 12.18 -9.52
N ARG A 552 -51.00 13.24 -9.63
CA ARG A 552 -50.70 14.39 -10.51
C ARG A 552 -49.41 15.13 -10.14
N GLN A 553 -49.11 15.27 -8.85
CA GLN A 553 -47.87 15.93 -8.41
C GLN A 553 -46.62 15.06 -8.69
N LEU A 554 -46.75 13.74 -8.64
CA LEU A 554 -45.71 12.79 -9.01
C LEU A 554 -45.54 12.73 -10.54
N GLU A 555 -46.62 12.63 -11.30
CA GLU A 555 -46.61 12.71 -12.77
C GLU A 555 -45.95 14.01 -13.27
N GLN A 556 -46.25 15.15 -12.63
CA GLN A 556 -45.62 16.43 -12.93
C GLN A 556 -44.16 16.47 -12.50
N GLY A 557 -43.83 15.97 -11.30
CA GLY A 557 -42.46 15.92 -10.80
C GLY A 557 -41.54 14.99 -11.62
N GLU A 558 -42.08 13.90 -12.15
CA GLU A 558 -41.40 12.98 -13.07
C GLU A 558 -41.17 13.64 -14.43
N GLN A 559 -42.18 14.32 -15.00
CA GLN A 559 -42.03 15.11 -16.23
C GLN A 559 -40.99 16.22 -16.08
N ASP A 560 -41.01 16.97 -14.98
CA ASP A 560 -40.00 17.98 -14.63
C ASP A 560 -38.60 17.37 -14.48
N ALA A 561 -38.48 16.18 -13.89
CA ALA A 561 -37.19 15.50 -13.68
C ALA A 561 -36.62 14.91 -14.97
N ILE A 562 -37.48 14.38 -15.85
CA ILE A 562 -37.08 13.93 -17.20
C ILE A 562 -36.63 15.15 -18.02
N ALA A 563 -37.45 16.22 -18.09
CA ALA A 563 -37.09 17.42 -18.82
C ALA A 563 -35.76 18.04 -18.37
N ARG A 564 -35.48 18.05 -17.05
CA ARG A 564 -34.18 18.50 -16.51
C ARG A 564 -33.02 17.59 -16.89
N ARG A 565 -33.21 16.27 -16.91
CA ARG A 565 -32.19 15.32 -17.37
C ARG A 565 -31.91 15.47 -18.84
N ASP A 566 -32.94 15.56 -19.68
CA ASP A 566 -32.81 15.84 -21.10
C ASP A 566 -32.05 17.17 -21.30
N ASP A 567 -32.38 18.20 -20.54
CA ASP A 567 -31.68 19.50 -20.54
C ASP A 567 -30.21 19.40 -20.08
N GLU A 568 -29.86 18.53 -19.14
CA GLU A 568 -28.50 18.31 -18.64
C GLU A 568 -27.67 17.47 -19.62
N GLU A 569 -28.25 16.39 -20.16
CA GLU A 569 -27.62 15.54 -21.18
C GLU A 569 -27.37 16.33 -22.48
N ASN A 570 -28.33 17.16 -22.92
CA ASN A 570 -28.13 18.03 -24.09
C ASN A 570 -27.00 19.05 -23.88
N LYS A 571 -26.82 19.59 -22.67
CA LYS A 571 -25.68 20.48 -22.34
C LYS A 571 -24.36 19.71 -22.38
N ALA A 572 -24.29 18.55 -21.73
CA ALA A 572 -23.09 17.71 -21.71
C ALA A 572 -22.69 17.24 -23.12
N VAL A 573 -23.66 16.94 -24.00
CA VAL A 573 -23.41 16.61 -25.42
C VAL A 573 -22.90 17.83 -26.19
N ALA A 574 -23.42 19.03 -25.93
CA ALA A 574 -22.93 20.26 -26.56
C ALA A 574 -21.48 20.59 -26.14
N GLU A 575 -21.18 20.52 -24.84
CA GLU A 575 -19.83 20.72 -24.28
C GLU A 575 -18.83 19.67 -24.83
N ALA A 576 -19.22 18.40 -24.85
CA ALA A 576 -18.40 17.34 -25.45
C ALA A 576 -18.17 17.55 -26.96
N HIS A 577 -19.18 18.05 -27.69
CA HIS A 577 -19.04 18.38 -29.11
C HIS A 577 -18.08 19.57 -29.32
N GLU A 578 -18.12 20.59 -28.47
CA GLU A 578 -17.17 21.72 -28.53
C GLU A 578 -15.74 21.26 -28.25
N LEU A 579 -15.52 20.44 -27.22
CA LEU A 579 -14.20 19.85 -26.93
C LEU A 579 -13.69 18.97 -28.10
N ILE A 580 -14.57 18.22 -28.77
CA ILE A 580 -14.22 17.45 -29.98
C ILE A 580 -13.84 18.37 -31.14
N LEU A 581 -14.43 19.56 -31.28
CA LEU A 581 -14.01 20.55 -32.28
C LEU A 581 -12.64 21.15 -31.95
N GLN A 582 -12.41 21.54 -30.69
CA GLN A 582 -11.13 22.07 -30.23
C GLN A 582 -9.99 21.05 -30.42
N LEU A 583 -10.22 19.78 -30.08
CA LEU A 583 -9.25 18.70 -30.30
C LEU A 583 -9.00 18.40 -31.80
N LYS A 584 -10.00 18.56 -32.67
CA LYS A 584 -9.80 18.47 -34.13
C LYS A 584 -8.93 19.61 -34.65
N GLU A 585 -9.22 20.85 -34.23
CA GLU A 585 -8.41 22.02 -34.60
C GLU A 585 -6.96 21.89 -34.08
N GLU A 586 -6.76 21.35 -32.88
CA GLU A 586 -5.41 21.08 -32.39
C GLU A 586 -4.70 19.98 -33.22
N ILE A 587 -5.37 18.88 -33.55
CA ILE A 587 -4.81 17.82 -34.41
C ILE A 587 -4.47 18.37 -35.81
N GLU A 588 -5.30 19.26 -36.38
CA GLU A 588 -5.03 19.92 -37.65
C GLU A 588 -3.87 20.92 -37.55
N SER A 589 -3.75 21.66 -36.44
CA SER A 589 -2.60 22.52 -36.13
C SER A 589 -1.30 21.72 -35.98
N GLN A 590 -1.34 20.58 -35.27
CA GLN A 590 -0.20 19.68 -35.11
C GLN A 590 0.21 19.05 -36.45
N ARG A 591 -0.76 18.63 -37.29
CA ARG A 591 -0.51 18.15 -38.65
C ARG A 591 0.17 19.21 -39.51
N ALA A 592 -0.33 20.44 -39.51
CA ALA A 592 0.26 21.56 -40.25
C ALA A 592 1.71 21.85 -39.82
N ARG A 593 2.02 21.73 -38.51
CA ARG A 593 3.40 21.80 -38.00
C ARG A 593 4.27 20.63 -38.48
N THR A 594 3.77 19.39 -38.44
CA THR A 594 4.53 18.24 -38.97
C THR A 594 4.80 18.38 -40.47
N GLU A 595 3.83 18.84 -41.26
CA GLU A 595 4.04 19.13 -42.68
C GLU A 595 5.08 20.23 -42.91
N ALA A 596 5.15 21.25 -42.04
CA ALA A 596 6.19 22.29 -42.12
C ALA A 596 7.58 21.68 -41.89
N TYR A 597 7.75 20.86 -40.84
CA TYR A 597 9.00 20.15 -40.57
C TYR A 597 9.39 19.18 -41.70
N GLU A 598 8.42 18.53 -42.37
CA GLU A 598 8.72 17.71 -43.55
C GLU A 598 9.19 18.55 -44.75
N LYS A 599 8.57 19.72 -44.98
CA LYS A 599 8.96 20.67 -46.03
C LYS A 599 10.37 21.24 -45.76
N GLU A 600 10.68 21.56 -44.51
CA GLU A 600 12.02 21.98 -44.06
C GLU A 600 13.06 20.86 -44.23
N ARG A 601 12.77 19.65 -43.74
CA ARG A 601 13.62 18.45 -43.92
C ARG A 601 13.95 18.22 -45.39
N ASP A 602 12.95 18.28 -46.26
CA ASP A 602 13.12 18.04 -47.69
C ASP A 602 13.80 19.22 -48.41
N MET A 603 13.67 20.46 -47.89
CA MET A 603 14.47 21.62 -48.32
C MET A 603 15.95 21.44 -47.97
N PHE A 604 16.28 21.06 -46.73
CA PHE A 604 17.66 20.74 -46.32
C PHE A 604 18.22 19.55 -47.12
N ARG A 605 17.40 18.53 -47.38
CA ARG A 605 17.79 17.38 -48.22
C ARG A 605 18.12 17.78 -49.65
N ARG A 606 17.36 18.72 -50.25
CA ARG A 606 17.65 19.29 -51.56
C ARG A 606 18.92 20.15 -51.54
N MET A 607 19.10 20.99 -50.52
CA MET A 607 20.29 21.83 -50.35
C MET A 607 21.56 20.99 -50.22
N LEU A 608 21.52 19.91 -49.43
CA LEU A 608 22.62 18.95 -49.29
C LEU A 608 22.90 18.19 -50.60
N ALA A 609 21.86 17.74 -51.32
CA ALA A 609 22.03 17.09 -52.62
C ALA A 609 22.64 18.05 -53.67
N GLN A 610 22.22 19.31 -53.68
CA GLN A 610 22.76 20.34 -54.59
C GLN A 610 24.22 20.67 -54.25
N ARG A 611 24.57 20.76 -52.97
CA ARG A 611 25.94 20.96 -52.49
C ARG A 611 26.84 19.72 -52.70
N GLY A 612 26.26 18.53 -52.74
CA GLY A 612 26.94 17.27 -53.09
C GLY A 612 27.29 17.12 -54.57
N SER A 613 26.74 17.95 -55.46
CA SER A 613 27.00 17.89 -56.91
C SER A 613 28.25 18.64 -57.37
N ALA A 614 29.08 19.14 -56.44
CA ALA A 614 30.19 20.06 -56.71
C ALA A 614 31.59 19.44 -56.46
N VAL A 615 31.81 18.16 -56.83
CA VAL A 615 33.11 17.48 -56.73
C VAL A 615 33.43 16.73 -58.03
N PRO A 616 34.27 17.30 -58.93
CA PRO A 616 34.66 16.65 -60.18
C PRO A 616 35.99 15.87 -60.04
N THR A 617 35.93 14.54 -60.07
CA THR A 617 37.13 13.68 -60.09
C THR A 617 37.63 13.42 -61.50
N GLY A 618 38.62 14.20 -61.94
CA GLY A 618 39.67 13.82 -62.90
C GLY A 618 39.29 13.24 -64.28
N SER A 619 39.34 14.09 -65.32
CA SER A 619 39.72 13.67 -66.67
C SER A 619 40.37 14.85 -67.40
N ILE A 620 41.29 14.57 -68.33
CA ILE A 620 42.04 15.58 -69.11
C ILE A 620 41.70 15.41 -70.58
N ASP A 621 41.14 16.45 -71.21
CA ASP A 621 41.47 16.81 -72.60
C ASP A 621 41.27 18.32 -72.83
N ASN A 622 41.70 18.80 -74.00
CA ASN A 622 42.09 20.18 -74.25
C ASN A 622 41.09 21.00 -75.10
N SER A 623 41.08 22.31 -74.85
CA SER A 623 40.48 23.38 -75.66
C SER A 623 38.94 23.44 -75.80
N VAL A 624 38.35 24.52 -75.27
CA VAL A 624 37.58 25.52 -76.04
C VAL A 624 37.57 26.83 -75.23
N ALA A 625 37.32 27.97 -75.88
CA ALA A 625 37.64 29.30 -75.36
C ALA A 625 36.59 29.91 -74.42
N VAL A 626 37.10 30.65 -73.41
CA VAL A 626 36.61 31.95 -72.90
C VAL A 626 35.11 32.07 -72.56
N THR A 627 34.82 32.20 -71.26
CA THR A 627 34.13 33.41 -70.75
C THR A 627 34.59 33.73 -69.32
N THR A 628 34.79 35.01 -69.03
CA THR A 628 35.10 35.54 -67.69
C THR A 628 33.80 35.95 -66.95
N THR A 629 33.93 36.54 -65.75
CA THR A 629 32.88 37.21 -64.95
C THR A 629 31.86 36.31 -64.22
N ASN A 630 32.28 35.68 -63.11
CA ASN A 630 31.39 35.30 -61.99
C ASN A 630 32.11 35.09 -60.63
N GLY A 631 33.41 34.73 -60.63
CA GLY A 631 34.13 34.32 -59.41
C GLY A 631 34.06 35.28 -58.21
N ASP A 632 34.21 36.60 -58.42
CA ASP A 632 34.09 37.59 -57.33
C ASP A 632 32.66 37.70 -56.79
N VAL A 633 31.64 37.45 -57.62
CA VAL A 633 30.23 37.51 -57.20
C VAL A 633 29.90 36.32 -56.30
N ASP A 634 30.33 35.12 -56.67
CA ASP A 634 30.11 33.93 -55.84
C ASP A 634 30.97 33.95 -54.56
N ALA A 635 32.20 34.49 -54.61
CA ALA A 635 33.03 34.69 -53.43
C ALA A 635 32.44 35.73 -52.46
N ALA A 636 32.00 36.89 -52.97
CA ALA A 636 31.33 37.92 -52.17
C ALA A 636 29.98 37.42 -51.62
N ARG A 637 29.24 36.63 -52.40
CA ARG A 637 27.97 36.02 -51.98
C ARG A 637 28.17 34.98 -50.89
N MET A 638 29.17 34.09 -51.01
CA MET A 638 29.52 33.14 -49.94
C MET A 638 30.04 33.85 -48.69
N LEU A 639 30.79 34.96 -48.81
CA LEU A 639 31.18 35.78 -47.66
C LEU A 639 29.98 36.45 -46.99
N ALA A 640 29.03 37.00 -47.76
CA ALA A 640 27.80 37.59 -47.24
C ALA A 640 26.88 36.53 -46.61
N GLU A 641 26.81 35.33 -47.17
CA GLU A 641 26.06 34.19 -46.61
C GLU A 641 26.71 33.68 -45.32
N VAL A 642 28.05 33.59 -45.27
CA VAL A 642 28.79 33.27 -44.04
C VAL A 642 28.61 34.34 -42.97
N GLN A 643 28.62 35.63 -43.34
CA GLN A 643 28.32 36.74 -42.41
C GLN A 643 26.88 36.66 -41.90
N ALA A 644 25.90 36.46 -42.79
CA ALA A 644 24.49 36.28 -42.41
C ALA A 644 24.30 35.07 -41.48
N ASN A 645 25.01 33.96 -41.72
CA ASN A 645 24.99 32.79 -40.84
C ASN A 645 25.67 33.06 -39.49
N PHE A 646 26.73 33.87 -39.43
CA PHE A 646 27.32 34.30 -38.15
C PHE A 646 26.41 35.26 -37.38
N ASP A 647 25.72 36.18 -38.04
CA ASP A 647 24.77 37.09 -37.39
C ASP A 647 23.46 36.38 -36.99
N ALA A 648 23.00 35.40 -37.77
CA ALA A 648 21.93 34.47 -37.38
C ALA A 648 22.33 33.67 -36.13
N TYR A 649 23.47 32.96 -36.16
CA TYR A 649 23.97 32.22 -35.00
C TYR A 649 24.20 33.12 -33.77
N ARG A 650 24.63 34.37 -33.97
CA ARG A 650 24.78 35.36 -32.90
C ARG A 650 23.45 35.82 -32.32
N THR A 651 22.41 36.00 -33.14
CA THR A 651 21.08 36.38 -32.67
C THR A 651 20.37 35.20 -32.01
N GLU A 652 20.45 33.99 -32.58
CA GLU A 652 19.99 32.74 -31.96
C GLU A 652 20.68 32.50 -30.61
N MET A 653 22.01 32.54 -30.55
CA MET A 653 22.77 32.41 -29.29
C MET A 653 22.41 33.52 -28.28
N SER A 654 22.09 34.73 -28.73
CA SER A 654 21.60 35.80 -27.84
C SER A 654 20.19 35.53 -27.31
N ILE A 655 19.30 35.02 -28.15
CA ILE A 655 17.92 34.65 -27.82
C ILE A 655 17.91 33.45 -26.88
N ASP A 656 18.72 32.42 -27.13
CA ASP A 656 18.82 31.24 -26.27
C ASP A 656 19.54 31.57 -24.95
N SER A 657 20.50 32.49 -24.97
CA SER A 657 21.07 33.06 -23.74
C SER A 657 20.05 33.90 -22.95
N GLN A 658 19.02 34.46 -23.60
CA GLN A 658 17.89 35.11 -22.91
C GLN A 658 16.92 34.07 -22.34
N LYS A 659 16.43 33.12 -23.17
CA LYS A 659 15.59 31.99 -22.72
C LYS A 659 16.20 31.28 -21.51
N LEU A 660 17.48 30.89 -21.56
CA LEU A 660 18.16 30.22 -20.45
C LEU A 660 18.28 31.07 -19.18
N ARG A 661 18.22 32.41 -19.27
CA ARG A 661 18.11 33.29 -18.08
C ARG A 661 16.67 33.37 -17.58
N ASP A 662 15.70 33.43 -18.48
CA ASP A 662 14.28 33.51 -18.13
C ASP A 662 13.77 32.18 -17.54
N ASP A 663 14.18 31.05 -18.11
CA ASP A 663 13.96 29.69 -17.60
C ASP A 663 14.63 29.51 -16.22
N LEU A 664 15.86 29.98 -16.04
CA LEU A 664 16.55 29.96 -14.75
C LEU A 664 15.83 30.85 -13.72
N ALA A 665 15.36 32.03 -14.11
CA ALA A 665 14.60 32.93 -13.25
C ALA A 665 13.22 32.36 -12.91
N GLN A 666 12.59 31.63 -13.83
CA GLN A 666 11.32 30.96 -13.61
C GLN A 666 11.48 29.75 -12.69
N ALA A 667 12.46 28.87 -12.94
CA ALA A 667 12.80 27.78 -12.04
C ALA A 667 13.16 28.26 -10.63
N GLN A 668 13.81 29.43 -10.48
CA GLN A 668 14.04 30.05 -9.17
C GLN A 668 12.75 30.53 -8.50
N LYS A 669 11.79 31.10 -9.23
CA LYS A 669 10.44 31.44 -8.71
C LYS A 669 9.68 30.18 -8.30
N ASP A 670 9.71 29.13 -9.09
CA ASP A 670 8.95 27.90 -8.85
C ASP A 670 9.53 27.13 -7.65
N VAL A 671 10.85 27.08 -7.51
CA VAL A 671 11.52 26.57 -6.30
C VAL A 671 11.20 27.43 -5.08
N ALA A 672 11.06 28.75 -5.21
CA ALA A 672 10.63 29.61 -4.12
C ALA A 672 9.16 29.36 -3.73
N ALA A 673 8.26 29.25 -4.71
CA ALA A 673 6.85 28.93 -4.51
C ALA A 673 6.69 27.59 -3.79
N ALA A 674 7.28 26.52 -4.33
CA ALA A 674 7.26 25.18 -3.74
C ALA A 674 7.84 25.15 -2.31
N ARG A 675 8.88 25.95 -2.02
CA ARG A 675 9.38 26.11 -0.64
C ARG A 675 8.37 26.79 0.28
N THR A 676 7.62 27.79 -0.18
CA THR A 676 6.55 28.41 0.63
C THR A 676 5.36 27.47 0.84
N GLU A 677 5.03 26.63 -0.14
CA GLU A 677 3.96 25.63 -0.03
C GLU A 677 4.34 24.46 0.86
N LEU A 678 5.59 24.00 0.80
CA LEU A 678 6.14 23.03 1.75
C LEU A 678 6.17 23.59 3.18
N ALA A 679 6.50 24.88 3.36
CA ALA A 679 6.41 25.53 4.66
C ALA A 679 4.97 25.65 5.18
N LYS A 680 4.01 26.06 4.33
CA LYS A 680 2.57 26.14 4.66
C LYS A 680 1.99 24.77 5.04
N SER A 681 2.21 23.75 4.19
CA SER A 681 1.70 22.39 4.41
C SER A 681 2.32 21.73 5.64
N LYS A 682 3.62 21.95 5.90
CA LYS A 682 4.26 21.51 7.15
C LYS A 682 3.67 22.20 8.38
N ALA A 683 3.50 23.53 8.35
CA ALA A 683 2.87 24.27 9.46
C ALA A 683 1.40 23.84 9.68
N GLN A 684 0.66 23.54 8.61
CA GLN A 684 -0.70 23.00 8.69
C GLN A 684 -0.72 21.58 9.26
N ALA A 685 0.25 20.72 8.92
CA ALA A 685 0.38 19.39 9.50
C ALA A 685 0.75 19.44 10.99
N GLU A 686 1.66 20.33 11.39
CA GLU A 686 2.03 20.59 12.79
C GLU A 686 0.85 21.16 13.58
N PHE A 687 0.07 22.08 13.00
CA PHE A 687 -1.16 22.58 13.61
C PHE A 687 -2.24 21.48 13.75
N MET A 688 -2.48 20.67 12.72
CA MET A 688 -3.48 19.60 12.73
C MET A 688 -3.11 18.46 13.68
N THR A 689 -1.84 18.09 13.76
CA THR A 689 -1.36 17.09 14.73
C THR A 689 -1.38 17.65 16.16
N GLY A 690 -0.97 18.91 16.36
CA GLY A 690 -1.09 19.60 17.64
C GLY A 690 -2.54 19.74 18.12
N ALA A 691 -3.47 20.12 17.25
CA ALA A 691 -4.90 20.25 17.57
C ALA A 691 -5.54 18.89 17.89
N ARG A 692 -5.25 17.85 17.09
CA ARG A 692 -5.68 16.47 17.39
C ARG A 692 -5.09 15.96 18.71
N GLY A 693 -3.81 16.24 18.99
CA GLY A 693 -3.15 15.89 20.24
C GLY A 693 -3.83 16.53 21.46
N HIS A 694 -4.06 17.85 21.43
CA HIS A 694 -4.77 18.55 22.52
C HIS A 694 -6.23 18.07 22.68
N SER A 695 -6.91 17.74 21.58
CA SER A 695 -8.26 17.17 21.62
C SER A 695 -8.27 15.77 22.25
N LEU A 696 -7.30 14.91 21.88
CA LEU A 696 -7.13 13.60 22.50
C LEU A 696 -6.84 13.72 23.99
N VAL A 697 -5.86 14.54 24.39
CA VAL A 697 -5.49 14.74 25.80
C VAL A 697 -6.68 15.23 26.63
N ARG A 698 -7.48 16.19 26.11
CA ARG A 698 -8.73 16.61 26.76
C ARG A 698 -9.78 15.50 26.86
N SER A 699 -9.91 14.66 25.84
CA SER A 699 -10.84 13.52 25.85
C SER A 699 -10.39 12.42 26.82
N TRP A 700 -9.08 12.20 26.97
CA TRP A 700 -8.51 11.26 27.93
C TRP A 700 -8.64 11.78 29.37
N ASP A 701 -8.37 13.06 29.62
CA ASP A 701 -8.52 13.70 30.93
C ASP A 701 -9.98 13.69 31.41
N THR A 702 -10.93 14.09 30.55
CA THR A 702 -12.36 14.02 30.88
C THR A 702 -12.86 12.58 31.08
N SER A 703 -12.38 11.60 30.31
CA SER A 703 -12.65 10.17 30.53
C SER A 703 -12.08 9.65 31.86
N MET A 704 -10.87 10.08 32.22
CA MET A 704 -10.21 9.74 33.49
C MET A 704 -10.93 10.36 34.69
N GLN A 705 -11.43 11.59 34.57
CA GLN A 705 -12.27 12.24 35.58
C GLN A 705 -13.63 11.52 35.74
N LEU A 706 -14.31 11.18 34.65
CA LEU A 706 -15.58 10.44 34.68
C LEU A 706 -15.43 9.04 35.31
N THR A 707 -14.37 8.31 34.94
CA THR A 707 -14.09 6.98 35.53
C THR A 707 -13.67 7.06 36.99
N SER A 708 -12.96 8.13 37.41
CA SER A 708 -12.67 8.41 38.82
C SER A 708 -13.94 8.68 39.64
N LEU A 709 -14.84 9.53 39.14
CA LEU A 709 -16.14 9.82 39.79
C LEU A 709 -17.02 8.56 39.88
N PHE A 710 -17.03 7.73 38.84
CA PHE A 710 -17.73 6.44 38.83
C PHE A 710 -17.19 5.48 39.89
N TRP A 711 -15.85 5.33 39.98
CA TRP A 711 -15.21 4.54 41.04
C TRP A 711 -15.48 5.09 42.45
N SER A 712 -15.54 6.41 42.62
CA SER A 712 -15.92 7.04 43.89
C SER A 712 -17.36 6.67 44.28
N SER A 713 -18.32 6.83 43.37
CA SER A 713 -19.74 6.48 43.64
C SER A 713 -19.93 4.98 43.90
N ILE A 714 -19.17 4.11 43.22
CA ILE A 714 -19.14 2.68 43.51
C ILE A 714 -18.59 2.41 44.91
N SER A 715 -17.49 3.07 45.29
CA SER A 715 -16.86 2.91 46.61
C SER A 715 -17.78 3.38 47.74
N GLU A 716 -18.49 4.49 47.56
CA GLU A 716 -19.51 4.97 48.49
C GLU A 716 -20.68 3.99 48.63
N ARG A 717 -21.18 3.43 47.51
CA ARG A 717 -22.24 2.41 47.54
C ARG A 717 -21.80 1.14 48.27
N PHE A 718 -20.57 0.66 48.04
CA PHE A 718 -20.03 -0.47 48.79
C PHE A 718 -19.84 -0.15 50.28
N ARG A 719 -19.43 1.08 50.63
CA ARG A 719 -19.33 1.52 52.03
C ARG A 719 -20.71 1.53 52.70
N LEU A 720 -21.71 2.14 52.08
CA LEU A 720 -23.09 2.17 52.60
C LEU A 720 -23.72 0.78 52.72
N LEU A 721 -23.42 -0.14 51.79
CA LEU A 721 -23.84 -1.54 51.87
C LEU A 721 -23.17 -2.27 53.04
N THR A 722 -21.91 -1.97 53.31
CA THR A 722 -21.15 -2.51 54.45
C THR A 722 -21.70 -1.97 55.78
N ASP A 723 -21.88 -0.65 55.90
CA ASP A 723 -22.50 0.01 57.05
C ASP A 723 -23.89 -0.61 57.37
N SER A 724 -24.70 -0.85 56.33
CA SER A 724 -26.04 -1.47 56.43
C SER A 724 -25.97 -2.93 56.90
N TYR A 725 -25.03 -3.71 56.36
CA TYR A 725 -24.81 -5.09 56.80
C TYR A 725 -24.32 -5.17 58.25
N GLU A 726 -23.45 -4.25 58.68
CA GLU A 726 -23.04 -4.16 60.08
C GLU A 726 -24.20 -3.76 61.00
N MET A 727 -25.03 -2.79 60.61
CA MET A 727 -26.26 -2.44 61.32
C MET A 727 -27.17 -3.66 61.51
N GLN A 728 -27.54 -4.37 60.44
CA GLN A 728 -28.37 -5.59 60.51
C GLN A 728 -27.73 -6.69 61.38
N LYS A 729 -26.40 -6.84 61.33
CA LYS A 729 -25.66 -7.77 62.19
C LYS A 729 -25.72 -7.37 63.67
N THR A 730 -25.67 -6.07 63.99
CA THR A 730 -25.88 -5.61 65.38
C THR A 730 -27.32 -5.82 65.84
N GLU A 731 -28.32 -5.56 64.98
CA GLU A 731 -29.74 -5.82 65.29
C GLU A 731 -30.01 -7.30 65.55
N MET A 732 -29.52 -8.20 64.70
CA MET A 732 -29.54 -9.65 64.93
C MET A 732 -28.89 -10.03 66.27
N SER A 733 -27.77 -9.41 66.64
CA SER A 733 -27.14 -9.64 67.95
C SER A 733 -27.98 -9.15 69.13
N GLN A 734 -28.72 -8.04 68.97
CA GLN A 734 -29.63 -7.51 69.99
C GLN A 734 -30.89 -8.39 70.12
N MET A 735 -31.46 -8.84 69.00
CA MET A 735 -32.61 -9.74 68.98
C MET A 735 -32.26 -11.11 69.57
N SER A 736 -31.07 -11.62 69.30
CA SER A 736 -30.53 -12.83 69.95
C SER A 736 -30.38 -12.67 71.47
N LYS A 737 -29.85 -11.53 71.95
CA LYS A 737 -29.79 -11.20 73.39
C LYS A 737 -31.18 -11.12 74.02
N ARG A 738 -32.13 -10.42 73.40
CA ARG A 738 -33.52 -10.34 73.86
C ARG A 738 -34.19 -11.71 73.92
N ALA A 739 -33.96 -12.58 72.93
CA ALA A 739 -34.46 -13.96 72.95
C ALA A 739 -33.88 -14.78 74.13
N LEU A 740 -32.58 -14.62 74.42
CA LEU A 740 -31.94 -15.26 75.58
C LEU A 740 -32.49 -14.72 76.92
N GLU A 741 -32.75 -13.41 77.02
CA GLU A 741 -33.37 -12.78 78.19
C GLU A 741 -34.82 -13.24 78.40
N LEU A 742 -35.59 -13.38 77.32
CA LEU A 742 -36.92 -13.99 77.35
C LEU A 742 -36.87 -15.46 77.77
N GLN A 743 -35.91 -16.24 77.28
CA GLN A 743 -35.70 -17.63 77.70
C GLN A 743 -35.31 -17.73 79.19
N GLN A 744 -34.46 -16.83 79.70
CA GLN A 744 -34.10 -16.77 81.12
C GLN A 744 -35.28 -16.34 82.01
N THR A 745 -36.11 -15.39 81.56
CA THR A 745 -37.29 -14.97 82.32
C THR A 745 -38.39 -16.02 82.32
N LEU A 746 -38.63 -16.72 81.21
CA LEU A 746 -39.47 -17.93 81.16
C LEU A 746 -38.97 -18.99 82.14
N ALA A 747 -37.68 -19.36 82.11
CA ALA A 747 -37.11 -20.32 83.04
C ALA A 747 -37.24 -19.89 84.52
N ARG A 748 -37.16 -18.58 84.82
CA ARG A 748 -37.44 -18.04 86.17
C ARG A 748 -38.92 -18.15 86.54
N HIS A 749 -39.84 -17.92 85.59
CA HIS A 749 -41.28 -18.12 85.80
C HIS A 749 -41.63 -19.60 86.00
N ASP A 750 -41.04 -20.53 85.25
CA ASP A 750 -41.21 -21.97 85.44
C ASP A 750 -40.67 -22.42 86.80
N MET A 751 -39.47 -21.97 87.20
CA MET A 751 -38.95 -22.24 88.54
C MET A 751 -39.80 -21.62 89.67
N SER A 752 -40.42 -20.46 89.42
CA SER A 752 -41.34 -19.81 90.36
C SER A 752 -42.67 -20.56 90.49
N THR A 753 -43.29 -20.94 89.38
CA THR A 753 -44.54 -21.72 89.38
C THR A 753 -44.32 -23.14 89.91
N HIS A 754 -43.17 -23.76 89.66
CA HIS A 754 -42.78 -25.03 90.26
C HIS A 754 -42.62 -24.91 91.78
N LYS A 755 -41.95 -23.86 92.28
CA LYS A 755 -41.90 -23.54 93.72
C LYS A 755 -43.30 -23.29 94.30
N ALA A 756 -44.18 -22.59 93.61
CA ALA A 756 -45.56 -22.38 94.04
C ALA A 756 -46.37 -23.68 94.14
N ARG A 757 -46.24 -24.59 93.15
CA ARG A 757 -46.83 -25.94 93.21
C ARG A 757 -46.28 -26.75 94.40
N LEU A 758 -44.98 -26.68 94.68
CA LEU A 758 -44.37 -27.32 95.85
C LEU A 758 -44.84 -26.71 97.18
N PHE A 759 -45.09 -25.39 97.23
CA PHE A 759 -45.63 -24.72 98.42
C PHE A 759 -47.08 -25.09 98.68
N LEU A 760 -47.92 -25.16 97.64
CA LEU A 760 -49.31 -25.66 97.73
C LEU A 760 -49.34 -27.14 98.17
N SER A 761 -48.46 -27.97 97.60
CA SER A 761 -48.29 -29.39 97.98
C SER A 761 -47.87 -29.57 99.45
N SER A 762 -46.89 -28.80 99.91
CA SER A 762 -46.41 -28.88 101.30
C SER A 762 -47.38 -28.26 102.32
N GLY A 763 -48.11 -27.20 101.94
CA GLY A 763 -49.24 -26.68 102.72
C GLY A 763 -50.34 -27.72 102.91
N SER A 764 -50.74 -28.39 101.83
CA SER A 764 -51.71 -29.49 101.86
C SER A 764 -51.24 -30.71 102.67
N ARG A 765 -49.93 -30.95 102.81
CA ARG A 765 -49.39 -31.97 103.72
C ARG A 765 -49.39 -31.51 105.17
N LYS A 766 -49.06 -30.24 105.46
CA LYS A 766 -49.09 -29.70 106.83
C LYS A 766 -50.49 -29.66 107.45
N SER A 767 -51.55 -29.43 106.66
CA SER A 767 -52.93 -29.53 107.15
C SER A 767 -53.41 -30.97 107.41
N ARG A 768 -52.60 -32.00 107.09
CA ARG A 768 -52.93 -33.42 107.20
C ARG A 768 -52.05 -34.22 108.16
N GLY A 769 -51.12 -33.56 108.86
CA GLY A 769 -50.23 -34.16 109.87
C GLY A 769 -50.40 -33.57 111.27
N SER A 770 -51.57 -32.99 111.56
CA SER A 770 -51.92 -32.38 112.85
C SER A 770 -53.33 -32.83 113.30
N SER A 771 -53.52 -34.14 113.33
CA SER A 771 -54.65 -34.86 113.93
C SER A 771 -54.21 -36.27 114.33
#